data_AF-A0A8D8TND5-F1
#
_entry.id   AF-A0A8D8TND5-F1
#
_cell.length_a   1.000
_cell.length_b   1.000
_cell.length_c   1.000
_cell.angle_alpha   90.00
_cell.angle_beta   90.00
_cell.angle_gamma   90.00
#
_symmetry.space_group_name_H-M   'P 1'
#
loop_
_entity.id
_entity.type
_entity.pdbx_description
1 polymer ?
#
loop_
_entity_poly.entity_id
_entity_poly.type
_entity_poly.pdbx_seq_one_letter_code
_entity_poly.pdbx_strand_id
1 'polypeptide(L)'
;MEHASLRERSVENQDIRDSGERFEKSLGHVSYTRPSGSAQVRGKQKVLKLSKLRSLLLQDQHKSGPDSYLAHLIGHEGPGSLLSELRKRSWCNSLVGGPRHGAKGFAFFTVTVDLTLDGIEHADDIVELIFQYMKLLHDEGPQEWIFNEYKELLDIEFRFKEKEKPSSYVSYLCPNLFLYPLEEILVGTYMLTEYKPDLIRDLLDRLTPENMRLAVVGKQFEPKCDQTEPWYGTKYTREKLSDEQLKKFENVTSNSAFHLPQPNEFIATDFTLLAPDADIAPHPTIMYNSPLIRAWLKQDDEYKVPKLNASFEFISPYAYLDPECTNMTHLFISLFKDALNEYSYDAKLASLGWDLNNTKYGMMLNISGYSHKQSVLLSKVLDKLVEFSKNIDPKRYEIIKEQYARGLKNFEAEQPYQHAIYNISLCLFERAWSKTDLMESLDGITREKLSEFANELLSKMFIEALIHGNANKEIAMGIVKMLEEKLQTQLKTKPLLPSQVLRFREIKLPNKSNLVFESYNSVHKSSCIEIYYQCGLQNTKDNVLLELFAQLIHEPCFDVLRTKEQLGYIVMSGIRKSSGVQGLRVIVQSDKHPLFVEERIETFLNSMKELIVNMSDEEFERHKEALSSARLEKPKKLAGRSNRFWLEITTQQYNFDRANIEVAYLKTVTKEMILHFYSELIARDAPFRHKLAIHLLSKAPGGAGTLTDTENQIVELRSKVRLIEDIVKFKSQQGLFSLPPPCIDIPPPPMAKSKL
;
A
#
# COMPACT_ATOMS: atom_id res chain seq x y z
N MET A 1 8.63 29.32 26.64
CA MET A 1 9.74 29.44 25.67
C MET A 1 10.40 28.07 25.62
N GLU A 2 10.82 27.63 24.44
CA GLU A 2 11.23 26.26 24.07
C GLU A 2 10.08 25.26 23.85
N HIS A 3 9.42 25.40 22.70
CA HIS A 3 8.74 24.30 21.99
C HIS A 3 9.57 24.02 20.74
N ALA A 4 10.36 22.95 20.75
CA ALA A 4 11.07 22.46 19.56
C ALA A 4 10.28 21.29 18.95
N SER A 5 9.92 21.47 17.69
CA SER A 5 9.24 20.53 16.81
C SER A 5 10.15 19.36 16.45
N LEU A 6 9.83 18.17 16.95
CA LEU A 6 10.33 16.91 16.42
C LEU A 6 9.13 16.11 15.92
N ARG A 7 8.78 16.27 14.65
CA ARG A 7 7.86 15.38 13.93
C ARG A 7 8.56 14.78 12.71
N GLU A 8 8.45 13.46 12.66
CA GLU A 8 8.49 12.60 11.48
C GLU A 8 9.86 12.25 10.85
N ARG A 9 10.36 11.07 11.23
CA ARG A 9 11.21 10.20 10.41
C ARG A 9 10.39 8.97 10.01
N SER A 10 9.72 9.01 8.86
CA SER A 10 9.30 7.79 8.15
C SER A 10 8.77 8.11 6.75
N VAL A 11 9.67 8.20 5.77
CA VAL A 11 9.35 7.97 4.35
C VAL A 11 10.54 7.22 3.74
N GLU A 12 10.26 6.37 2.76
CA GLU A 12 11.20 5.65 1.87
C GLU A 12 11.47 4.18 2.21
N ASN A 13 10.48 3.35 1.89
CA ASN A 13 10.62 2.30 0.86
C ASN A 13 9.21 1.97 0.35
N GLN A 14 8.67 2.85 -0.49
CA GLN A 14 7.51 2.57 -1.34
C GLN A 14 7.95 2.82 -2.78
N ASP A 15 8.62 1.83 -3.35
CA ASP A 15 8.59 1.58 -4.78
C ASP A 15 8.01 0.17 -4.96
N ILE A 16 6.86 0.13 -5.64
CA ILE A 16 6.14 -1.05 -6.16
C ILE A 16 5.61 -2.03 -5.10
N ARG A 17 4.55 -1.62 -4.40
CA ARG A 17 3.42 -2.49 -4.01
C ARG A 17 2.13 -1.69 -4.22
N ASP A 18 1.65 -1.67 -5.46
CA ASP A 18 0.32 -1.16 -5.79
C ASP A 18 -0.62 -2.37 -5.67
N SER A 19 -0.98 -2.72 -4.43
CA SER A 19 -1.97 -3.76 -4.11
C SER A 19 -2.32 -3.67 -2.63
N GLY A 20 -3.59 -3.40 -2.33
CA GLY A 20 -4.16 -3.70 -1.02
C GLY A 20 -4.33 -2.56 -0.01
N GLU A 21 -4.30 -1.28 -0.41
CA GLU A 21 -4.82 -0.18 0.42
C GLU A 21 -5.49 0.89 -0.48
N ARG A 22 -6.54 0.49 -1.19
CA ARG A 22 -7.35 1.39 -2.04
C ARG A 22 -8.82 1.46 -1.59
N PHE A 23 -9.12 1.44 -0.30
CA PHE A 23 -10.50 1.73 0.16
C PHE A 23 -10.66 2.55 1.46
N GLU A 24 -9.57 3.09 2.04
CA GLU A 24 -9.69 4.09 3.13
C GLU A 24 -9.31 5.53 2.72
N LYS A 25 -8.86 5.76 1.48
CA LYS A 25 -8.58 7.11 0.96
C LYS A 25 -9.78 7.69 0.21
N SER A 26 -10.88 7.97 0.90
CA SER A 26 -11.97 8.82 0.36
C SER A 26 -12.64 9.74 1.38
N LEU A 27 -12.04 9.94 2.56
CA LEU A 27 -12.40 11.04 3.44
C LEU A 27 -11.14 11.81 3.80
N GLY A 28 -11.01 13.03 3.29
CA GLY A 28 -9.91 13.92 3.61
C GLY A 28 -9.81 14.10 5.12
N HIS A 29 -8.72 13.63 5.73
CA HIS A 29 -8.32 14.10 7.04
C HIS A 29 -7.87 15.56 6.91
N VAL A 30 -8.83 16.47 7.10
CA VAL A 30 -8.52 17.88 7.33
C VAL A 30 -8.09 18.03 8.78
N SER A 31 -6.79 18.21 9.00
CA SER A 31 -6.28 18.70 10.28
C SER A 31 -6.75 20.14 10.46
N TYR A 32 -7.53 20.41 11.50
CA TYR A 32 -7.86 21.77 11.92
C TYR A 32 -6.59 22.51 12.32
N THR A 33 -6.06 23.35 11.44
CA THR A 33 -5.16 24.44 11.84
C THR A 33 -6.00 25.51 12.53
N ARG A 34 -5.75 25.74 13.82
CA ARG A 34 -6.25 26.95 14.50
C ARG A 34 -5.69 28.16 13.75
N PRO A 35 -6.51 29.09 13.25
CA PRO A 35 -6.01 30.38 12.84
C PRO A 35 -5.43 31.09 14.07
N SER A 36 -4.15 31.43 14.04
CA SER A 36 -3.57 32.40 14.96
C SER A 36 -4.14 33.77 14.59
N GLY A 37 -5.31 34.09 15.14
CA GLY A 37 -5.99 35.37 14.94
C GLY A 37 -7.20 35.44 15.83
N SER A 38 -7.18 36.36 16.79
CA SER A 38 -8.28 36.67 17.70
C SER A 38 -9.43 37.34 16.96
N ALA A 39 -10.17 36.58 16.14
CA ALA A 39 -11.46 36.98 15.61
C ALA A 39 -12.53 36.11 16.28
N GLN A 40 -13.12 36.63 17.36
CA GLN A 40 -14.33 36.04 17.95
C GLN A 40 -15.42 35.97 16.88
N VAL A 41 -15.71 34.77 16.38
CA VAL A 41 -16.91 34.50 15.59
C VAL A 41 -18.13 34.70 16.50
N ARG A 42 -18.63 35.94 16.58
CA ARG A 42 -19.96 36.26 17.14
C ARG A 42 -21.04 35.91 16.12
N GLY A 43 -21.14 34.63 15.76
CA GLY A 43 -22.31 34.08 15.09
C GLY A 43 -23.20 33.42 16.12
N LYS A 44 -24.52 33.61 16.06
CA LYS A 44 -25.50 32.91 16.91
C LYS A 44 -25.28 31.39 16.80
N GLN A 45 -24.55 30.80 17.74
CA GLN A 45 -24.45 29.35 17.86
C GLN A 45 -25.82 28.83 18.30
N LYS A 46 -26.56 28.24 17.35
CA LYS A 46 -27.73 27.45 17.68
C LYS A 46 -27.20 26.15 18.29
N VAL A 47 -27.10 26.11 19.62
CA VAL A 47 -26.84 24.87 20.34
C VAL A 47 -28.04 23.97 20.11
N LEU A 48 -27.94 23.06 19.13
CA LEU A 48 -28.88 21.97 18.97
C LEU A 48 -28.72 21.07 20.20
N LYS A 49 -29.66 21.15 21.14
CA LYS A 49 -29.80 20.12 22.17
C LYS A 49 -30.12 18.80 21.47
N LEU A 50 -29.12 17.94 21.31
CA LEU A 50 -29.25 16.57 20.78
C LEU A 50 -29.95 15.64 21.80
N SER A 51 -30.97 16.12 22.50
CA SER A 51 -31.64 15.40 23.60
C SER A 51 -32.50 14.22 23.16
N LYS A 52 -32.56 13.93 21.86
CA LYS A 52 -33.33 12.80 21.29
C LYS A 52 -32.46 11.73 20.62
N LEU A 53 -31.14 11.91 20.54
CA LEU A 53 -30.25 10.81 20.18
C LEU A 53 -30.00 9.99 21.45
N ARG A 54 -30.83 8.96 21.68
CA ARG A 54 -30.46 7.90 22.63
C ARG A 54 -29.18 7.28 22.10
N SER A 55 -28.12 7.36 22.89
CA SER A 55 -26.76 7.10 22.45
C SER A 55 -26.58 5.64 22.08
N LEU A 56 -26.15 5.39 20.85
CA LEU A 56 -25.47 4.16 20.43
C LEU A 56 -24.08 3.98 21.09
N LEU A 57 -23.74 4.81 22.09
CA LEU A 57 -22.44 4.74 22.75
C LEU A 57 -22.43 3.60 23.75
N LEU A 58 -21.92 2.48 23.26
CA LEU A 58 -21.54 1.30 24.00
C LEU A 58 -20.13 1.44 24.60
N GLN A 59 -19.58 2.66 24.74
CA GLN A 59 -18.25 2.86 25.35
C GLN A 59 -18.18 2.30 26.78
N ASP A 60 -19.26 2.48 27.56
CA ASP A 60 -19.41 1.87 28.90
C ASP A 60 -19.70 0.35 28.84
N GLN A 61 -19.93 -0.20 27.65
CA GLN A 61 -20.26 -1.61 27.37
C GLN A 61 -19.18 -2.29 26.50
N HIS A 62 -17.97 -1.72 26.41
CA HIS A 62 -16.87 -2.25 25.59
C HIS A 62 -16.53 -3.72 25.90
N LYS A 63 -16.73 -4.13 27.16
CA LYS A 63 -16.57 -5.52 27.62
C LYS A 63 -17.53 -6.53 26.97
N SER A 64 -18.59 -6.05 26.34
CA SER A 64 -19.60 -6.88 25.65
C SER A 64 -19.64 -6.71 24.14
N GLY A 65 -19.04 -5.63 23.61
CA GLY A 65 -18.87 -5.37 22.18
C GLY A 65 -20.05 -5.73 21.24
N PRO A 66 -21.30 -5.33 21.52
CA PRO A 66 -22.45 -5.77 20.70
C PRO A 66 -22.42 -5.16 19.29
N ASP A 67 -21.82 -3.98 19.13
CA ASP A 67 -21.56 -3.36 17.83
C ASP A 67 -20.50 -4.10 17.02
N SER A 68 -19.40 -4.54 17.66
CA SER A 68 -18.39 -5.38 17.02
C SER A 68 -18.94 -6.75 16.64
N TYR A 69 -19.81 -7.35 17.47
CA TYR A 69 -20.50 -8.60 17.18
C TYR A 69 -21.36 -8.49 15.91
N LEU A 70 -22.19 -7.44 15.79
CA LEU A 70 -23.01 -7.24 14.59
C LEU A 70 -22.17 -6.88 13.37
N ALA A 71 -21.08 -6.09 13.55
CA ALA A 71 -20.16 -5.78 12.47
C ALA A 71 -19.48 -7.03 11.90
N HIS A 72 -19.06 -7.96 12.78
CA HIS A 72 -18.46 -9.23 12.39
C HIS A 72 -19.40 -10.09 11.52
N LEU A 73 -20.70 -10.10 11.81
CA LEU A 73 -21.69 -10.86 11.03
C LEU A 73 -22.12 -10.15 9.75
N ILE A 74 -22.53 -8.88 9.84
CA ILE A 74 -23.02 -8.11 8.69
C ILE A 74 -21.89 -7.88 7.67
N GLY A 75 -20.66 -7.69 8.15
CA GLY A 75 -19.45 -7.54 7.33
C GLY A 75 -18.76 -8.85 6.96
N HIS A 76 -19.35 -10.02 7.28
CA HIS A 76 -18.72 -11.32 7.00
C HIS A 76 -18.56 -11.55 5.49
N GLU A 77 -17.42 -12.08 5.05
CA GLU A 77 -17.12 -12.28 3.62
C GLU A 77 -17.09 -13.75 3.19
N GLY A 78 -17.27 -14.68 4.12
CA GLY A 78 -17.35 -16.12 3.86
C GLY A 78 -18.71 -16.62 3.33
N PRO A 79 -18.85 -17.94 3.09
CA PRO A 79 -20.06 -18.54 2.54
C PRO A 79 -21.34 -18.24 3.33
N GLY A 80 -22.43 -17.95 2.62
CA GLY A 80 -23.74 -17.64 3.21
C GLY A 80 -23.89 -16.21 3.71
N SER A 81 -22.85 -15.37 3.55
CA SER A 81 -22.91 -13.98 3.98
C SER A 81 -23.67 -13.08 3.01
N LEU A 82 -24.00 -11.87 3.48
CA LEU A 82 -24.56 -10.80 2.67
C LEU A 82 -23.67 -10.47 1.45
N LEU A 83 -22.36 -10.37 1.65
CA LEU A 83 -21.43 -10.11 0.55
C LEU A 83 -21.42 -11.27 -0.46
N SER A 84 -21.46 -12.53 -0.01
CA SER A 84 -21.47 -13.70 -0.90
C SER A 84 -22.66 -13.65 -1.86
N GLU A 85 -23.86 -13.37 -1.37
CA GLU A 85 -25.06 -13.27 -2.22
C GLU A 85 -25.02 -12.09 -3.18
N LEU A 86 -24.59 -10.91 -2.70
CA LEU A 86 -24.46 -9.72 -3.55
C LEU A 86 -23.42 -9.92 -4.66
N ARG A 87 -22.34 -10.66 -4.39
CA ARG A 87 -21.32 -11.02 -5.39
C ARG A 87 -21.82 -12.07 -6.38
N LYS A 88 -22.58 -13.06 -5.94
CA LYS A 88 -23.23 -14.06 -6.83
C LYS A 88 -24.16 -13.41 -7.86
N ARG A 89 -24.81 -12.32 -7.46
CA ARG A 89 -25.66 -11.49 -8.35
C ARG A 89 -24.87 -10.50 -9.21
N SER A 90 -23.56 -10.41 -9.03
CA SER A 90 -22.71 -9.43 -9.72
C SER A 90 -23.04 -7.97 -9.41
N TRP A 91 -23.65 -7.68 -8.26
CA TRP A 91 -24.08 -6.32 -7.89
C TRP A 91 -22.99 -5.51 -7.16
N CYS A 92 -22.07 -6.19 -6.47
CA CYS A 92 -20.96 -5.57 -5.76
C CYS A 92 -19.69 -6.42 -5.79
N ASN A 93 -18.62 -5.93 -5.18
CA ASN A 93 -17.35 -6.64 -5.03
C ASN A 93 -16.87 -6.66 -3.57
N SER A 94 -17.27 -5.67 -2.79
CA SER A 94 -16.84 -5.43 -1.43
C SER A 94 -17.99 -4.87 -0.60
N LEU A 95 -17.98 -5.21 0.68
CA LEU A 95 -18.92 -4.71 1.66
C LEU A 95 -18.18 -4.41 2.95
N VAL A 96 -18.52 -3.29 3.58
CA VAL A 96 -18.04 -2.93 4.92
C VAL A 96 -19.26 -2.65 5.80
N GLY A 97 -19.44 -3.47 6.82
CA GLY A 97 -20.49 -3.33 7.83
C GLY A 97 -19.89 -3.05 9.20
N GLY A 98 -20.37 -2.03 9.91
CA GLY A 98 -19.94 -1.80 11.29
C GLY A 98 -20.21 -0.41 11.85
N PRO A 99 -19.81 -0.18 13.11
CA PRO A 99 -19.98 1.10 13.77
C PRO A 99 -19.07 2.17 13.17
N ARG A 100 -19.57 3.41 13.09
CA ARG A 100 -18.78 4.61 12.87
C ARG A 100 -18.98 5.58 14.03
N HIS A 101 -17.88 5.94 14.67
CA HIS A 101 -17.89 6.88 15.77
C HIS A 101 -18.31 8.28 15.29
N GLY A 102 -19.31 8.84 15.95
CA GLY A 102 -19.71 10.24 15.79
C GLY A 102 -19.00 11.11 16.81
N ALA A 103 -19.70 11.44 17.89
CA ALA A 103 -19.14 12.13 19.04
C ALA A 103 -19.79 11.63 20.34
N LYS A 104 -19.38 12.15 21.50
CA LYS A 104 -20.07 11.83 22.76
C LYS A 104 -21.56 12.17 22.64
N GLY A 105 -22.42 11.19 22.92
CA GLY A 105 -23.86 11.19 22.73
C GLY A 105 -24.40 10.41 21.53
N PHE A 106 -23.62 10.12 20.47
CA PHE A 106 -24.15 9.42 19.29
C PHE A 106 -23.08 8.70 18.45
N ALA A 107 -23.50 7.66 17.74
CA ALA A 107 -22.71 6.94 16.76
C ALA A 107 -23.60 6.53 15.58
N PHE A 108 -23.00 5.97 14.54
CA PHE A 108 -23.71 5.41 13.40
C PHE A 108 -23.37 3.93 13.26
N PHE A 109 -24.26 3.16 12.65
CA PHE A 109 -23.92 1.86 12.08
C PHE A 109 -24.05 2.00 10.57
N THR A 110 -23.01 1.62 9.82
CA THR A 110 -22.98 1.82 8.36
C THR A 110 -22.75 0.48 7.66
N VAL A 111 -23.52 0.24 6.60
CA VAL A 111 -23.26 -0.80 5.61
C VAL A 111 -22.93 -0.08 4.30
N THR A 112 -21.69 -0.22 3.84
CA THR A 112 -21.19 0.39 2.61
C THR A 112 -20.89 -0.71 1.60
N VAL A 113 -21.45 -0.58 0.40
CA VAL A 113 -21.32 -1.55 -0.69
C VAL A 113 -20.84 -0.80 -1.92
N ASP A 114 -19.78 -1.28 -2.59
CA ASP A 114 -19.41 -0.75 -3.90
C ASP A 114 -20.34 -1.33 -4.98
N LEU A 115 -20.63 -0.57 -6.03
CA LEU A 115 -21.63 -0.98 -7.02
C LEU A 115 -20.97 -1.25 -8.37
N THR A 116 -21.37 -2.38 -8.98
CA THR A 116 -21.12 -2.62 -10.41
C THR A 116 -22.08 -1.77 -11.26
N LEU A 117 -21.89 -1.77 -12.58
CA LEU A 117 -22.83 -1.13 -13.50
C LEU A 117 -24.23 -1.74 -13.44
N ASP A 118 -24.34 -3.02 -13.08
CA ASP A 118 -25.63 -3.69 -12.87
C ASP A 118 -26.17 -3.36 -11.47
N GLY A 119 -25.31 -3.43 -10.45
CA GLY A 119 -25.69 -3.20 -9.05
C GLY A 119 -26.25 -1.80 -8.77
N ILE A 120 -25.83 -0.77 -9.52
CA ILE A 120 -26.37 0.58 -9.37
C ILE A 120 -27.84 0.69 -9.76
N GLU A 121 -28.31 -0.14 -10.69
CA GLU A 121 -29.72 -0.22 -11.09
C GLU A 121 -30.56 -1.05 -10.10
N HIS A 122 -29.88 -1.84 -9.25
CA HIS A 122 -30.47 -2.71 -8.23
C HIS A 122 -30.31 -2.16 -6.80
N ALA A 123 -30.11 -0.85 -6.63
CA ALA A 123 -29.85 -0.23 -5.32
C ALA A 123 -30.92 -0.59 -4.26
N ASP A 124 -32.20 -0.57 -4.63
CA ASP A 124 -33.30 -0.96 -3.72
C ASP A 124 -33.30 -2.46 -3.40
N ASP A 125 -32.94 -3.31 -4.36
CA ASP A 125 -32.86 -4.77 -4.14
C ASP A 125 -31.67 -5.13 -3.23
N ILE A 126 -30.56 -4.38 -3.33
CA ILE A 126 -29.42 -4.51 -2.42
C ILE A 126 -29.84 -4.15 -0.99
N VAL A 127 -30.60 -3.05 -0.82
CA VAL A 127 -31.15 -2.66 0.49
C VAL A 127 -32.10 -3.73 1.02
N GLU A 128 -32.93 -4.31 0.17
CA GLU A 128 -33.79 -5.44 0.55
C GLU A 128 -32.96 -6.63 1.06
N LEU A 129 -31.88 -7.02 0.36
CA LEU A 129 -30.99 -8.10 0.80
C LEU A 129 -30.31 -7.80 2.14
N ILE A 130 -29.92 -6.53 2.39
CA ILE A 130 -29.39 -6.09 3.68
C ILE A 130 -30.41 -6.36 4.79
N PHE A 131 -31.67 -5.96 4.60
CA PHE A 131 -32.72 -6.18 5.60
C PHE A 131 -33.14 -7.65 5.72
N GLN A 132 -33.10 -8.43 4.63
CA GLN A 132 -33.27 -9.89 4.69
C GLN A 132 -32.17 -10.56 5.54
N TYR A 133 -30.92 -10.09 5.45
CA TYR A 133 -29.83 -10.57 6.31
C TYR A 133 -30.04 -10.13 7.77
N MET A 134 -30.49 -8.90 8.02
CA MET A 134 -30.85 -8.46 9.39
C MET A 134 -32.00 -9.30 9.96
N LYS A 135 -32.97 -9.70 9.13
CA LYS A 135 -34.04 -10.62 9.51
C LYS A 135 -33.51 -11.99 9.91
N LEU A 136 -32.53 -12.56 9.19
CA LEU A 136 -31.85 -13.79 9.62
C LEU A 136 -31.25 -13.60 11.03
N LEU A 137 -30.57 -12.48 11.30
CA LEU A 137 -29.98 -12.22 12.61
C LEU A 137 -31.04 -12.07 13.72
N HIS A 138 -32.22 -11.53 13.40
CA HIS A 138 -33.35 -11.48 14.33
C HIS A 138 -33.93 -12.87 14.59
N ASP A 139 -34.16 -13.65 13.53
CA ASP A 139 -34.80 -14.97 13.60
C ASP A 139 -33.92 -15.98 14.38
N GLU A 140 -32.60 -15.98 14.13
CA GLU A 140 -31.64 -16.83 14.85
C GLU A 140 -31.32 -16.31 16.27
N GLY A 141 -31.34 -14.99 16.44
CA GLY A 141 -30.92 -14.31 17.66
C GLY A 141 -29.40 -14.38 17.92
N PRO A 142 -28.93 -13.70 18.98
CA PRO A 142 -27.51 -13.71 19.34
C PRO A 142 -26.99 -15.11 19.66
N GLN A 143 -25.79 -15.43 19.19
CA GLN A 143 -25.14 -16.73 19.34
C GLN A 143 -23.92 -16.61 20.26
N GLU A 144 -23.95 -17.33 21.38
CA GLU A 144 -22.87 -17.27 22.37
C GLU A 144 -21.55 -17.85 21.82
N TRP A 145 -21.62 -18.90 20.99
CA TRP A 145 -20.44 -19.52 20.41
C TRP A 145 -19.67 -18.56 19.48
N ILE A 146 -20.38 -17.70 18.72
CA ILE A 146 -19.76 -16.67 17.86
C ILE A 146 -19.07 -15.61 18.72
N PHE A 147 -19.73 -15.18 19.81
CA PHE A 147 -19.12 -14.25 20.76
C PHE A 147 -17.84 -14.84 21.37
N ASN A 148 -17.87 -16.11 21.78
CA ASN A 148 -16.72 -16.79 22.35
C ASN A 148 -15.57 -16.96 21.35
N GLU A 149 -15.89 -17.29 20.09
CA GLU A 149 -14.90 -17.37 19.02
C GLU A 149 -14.23 -16.01 18.78
N TYR A 150 -15.04 -14.94 18.66
CA TYR A 150 -14.52 -13.59 18.46
C TYR A 150 -13.69 -13.09 19.65
N LYS A 151 -14.12 -13.41 20.88
CA LYS A 151 -13.33 -13.17 22.09
C LYS A 151 -11.98 -13.88 22.05
N GLU A 152 -11.97 -15.17 21.69
CA GLU A 152 -10.73 -15.96 21.60
C GLU A 152 -9.76 -15.36 20.58
N LEU A 153 -10.25 -14.91 19.43
CA LEU A 153 -9.45 -14.21 18.43
C LEU A 153 -8.78 -12.95 18.99
N LEU A 154 -9.53 -12.12 19.72
CA LEU A 154 -9.00 -10.89 20.33
C LEU A 154 -8.00 -11.19 21.46
N ASP A 155 -8.27 -12.21 22.28
CA ASP A 155 -7.37 -12.66 23.35
C ASP A 155 -6.03 -13.14 22.77
N ILE A 156 -6.08 -13.93 21.69
CA ILE A 156 -4.90 -14.39 20.95
C ILE A 156 -4.15 -13.20 20.34
N GLU A 157 -4.85 -12.28 19.66
CA GLU A 157 -4.24 -11.10 19.05
C GLU A 157 -3.51 -10.24 20.09
N PHE A 158 -4.13 -9.98 21.24
CA PHE A 158 -3.53 -9.20 22.32
C PHE A 158 -2.32 -9.92 22.93
N ARG A 159 -2.45 -11.23 23.21
CA ARG A 159 -1.38 -12.05 23.80
C ARG A 159 -0.11 -12.07 22.95
N PHE A 160 -0.24 -12.12 21.63
CA PHE A 160 0.88 -12.18 20.69
C PHE A 160 1.04 -10.90 19.86
N LYS A 161 0.55 -9.78 20.40
CA LYS A 161 0.70 -8.46 19.80
C LYS A 161 2.18 -8.08 19.80
N GLU A 162 2.71 -7.80 18.61
CA GLU A 162 4.10 -7.41 18.46
C GLU A 162 4.30 -5.93 18.75
N LYS A 163 5.49 -5.59 19.25
CA LYS A 163 5.88 -4.23 19.63
C LYS A 163 5.66 -3.23 18.50
N GLU A 164 4.99 -2.13 18.82
CA GLU A 164 4.72 -1.04 17.92
C GLU A 164 5.84 0.00 17.91
N LYS A 165 5.80 0.86 16.89
CA LYS A 165 6.66 2.04 16.84
C LYS A 165 6.24 3.00 17.96
N PRO A 166 7.16 3.53 18.77
CA PRO A 166 6.81 4.34 19.95
C PRO A 166 5.88 5.52 19.66
N SER A 167 6.12 6.28 18.58
CA SER A 167 5.29 7.43 18.22
C SER A 167 3.86 7.03 17.86
N SER A 168 3.70 5.98 17.03
CA SER A 168 2.39 5.43 16.67
C SER A 168 1.67 4.86 17.89
N TYR A 169 2.40 4.18 18.77
CA TYR A 169 1.82 3.57 19.97
C TYR A 169 1.30 4.60 20.95
N VAL A 170 2.07 5.67 21.22
CA VAL A 170 1.61 6.78 22.04
C VAL A 170 0.40 7.47 21.40
N SER A 171 0.44 7.72 20.08
CA SER A 171 -0.70 8.33 19.38
C SER A 171 -1.96 7.47 19.44
N TYR A 172 -1.82 6.14 19.47
CA TYR A 172 -2.92 5.19 19.59
C TYR A 172 -3.46 5.09 21.01
N LEU A 173 -2.59 5.08 22.03
CA LEU A 173 -2.98 4.95 23.44
C LEU A 173 -3.53 6.25 24.05
N CYS A 174 -3.12 7.42 23.55
CA CYS A 174 -3.58 8.70 24.09
C CYS A 174 -5.12 8.85 24.05
N PRO A 175 -5.83 8.51 22.95
CA PRO A 175 -7.29 8.44 22.96
C PRO A 175 -7.86 7.48 24.00
N ASN A 176 -7.23 6.31 24.21
CA ASN A 176 -7.70 5.29 25.15
C ASN A 176 -7.77 5.79 26.61
N LEU A 177 -6.93 6.77 26.99
CA LEU A 177 -6.99 7.41 28.32
C LEU A 177 -8.31 8.14 28.59
N PHE A 178 -9.05 8.52 27.55
CA PHE A 178 -10.36 9.16 27.68
C PHE A 178 -11.52 8.17 27.55
N LEU A 179 -11.24 6.92 27.17
CA LEU A 179 -12.24 5.91 26.83
C LEU A 179 -12.30 4.78 27.86
N TYR A 180 -11.16 4.43 28.47
CA TYR A 180 -11.04 3.30 29.37
C TYR A 180 -10.44 3.73 30.72
N PRO A 181 -10.73 3.00 31.80
CA PRO A 181 -9.95 3.08 33.03
C PRO A 181 -8.45 2.92 32.76
N LEU A 182 -7.61 3.53 33.60
CA LEU A 182 -6.16 3.56 33.40
C LEU A 182 -5.56 2.15 33.32
N GLU A 183 -6.11 1.21 34.08
CA GLU A 183 -5.70 -0.20 34.14
C GLU A 183 -6.05 -0.97 32.86
N GLU A 184 -7.01 -0.47 32.08
CA GLU A 184 -7.56 -1.14 30.90
C GLU A 184 -7.05 -0.53 29.58
N ILE A 185 -6.26 0.54 29.58
CA ILE A 185 -5.90 1.30 28.37
C ILE A 185 -5.24 0.48 27.25
N LEU A 186 -4.54 -0.60 27.61
CA LEU A 186 -3.85 -1.46 26.65
C LEU A 186 -4.76 -2.54 26.09
N VAL A 187 -5.72 -3.01 26.90
CA VAL A 187 -6.53 -4.20 26.64
C VAL A 187 -7.98 -3.85 26.28
N GLY A 188 -8.45 -2.63 26.54
CA GLY A 188 -9.85 -2.23 26.40
C GLY A 188 -10.42 -2.36 25.00
N THR A 189 -9.57 -2.33 23.96
CA THR A 189 -9.96 -2.58 22.56
C THR A 189 -9.97 -4.07 22.17
N TYR A 190 -9.44 -4.93 23.04
CA TYR A 190 -9.34 -6.39 22.87
C TYR A 190 -10.23 -7.16 23.86
N MET A 191 -10.65 -6.51 24.94
CA MET A 191 -11.32 -7.15 26.06
C MET A 191 -12.81 -7.38 25.78
N LEU A 192 -13.18 -8.64 25.54
CA LEU A 192 -14.56 -9.11 25.60
C LEU A 192 -14.71 -10.08 26.77
N THR A 193 -15.42 -9.68 27.83
CA THR A 193 -15.60 -10.50 29.04
C THR A 193 -17.05 -10.85 29.32
N GLU A 194 -18.00 -10.12 28.74
CA GLU A 194 -19.42 -10.23 29.09
C GLU A 194 -20.27 -10.48 27.85
N TYR A 195 -20.84 -11.68 27.72
CA TYR A 195 -21.84 -11.95 26.69
C TYR A 195 -23.19 -11.30 27.10
N LYS A 196 -23.60 -10.24 26.39
CA LYS A 196 -24.86 -9.51 26.63
C LYS A 196 -25.79 -9.60 25.42
N PRO A 197 -26.53 -10.72 25.25
CA PRO A 197 -27.43 -10.91 24.12
C PRO A 197 -28.52 -9.82 24.03
N ASP A 198 -28.97 -9.29 25.17
CA ASP A 198 -29.98 -8.22 25.21
C ASP A 198 -29.49 -6.91 24.56
N LEU A 199 -28.20 -6.57 24.70
CA LEU A 199 -27.62 -5.39 24.05
C LEU A 199 -27.42 -5.59 22.55
N ILE A 200 -27.08 -6.82 22.13
CA ILE A 200 -27.00 -7.19 20.72
C ILE A 200 -28.39 -7.04 20.08
N ARG A 201 -29.44 -7.52 20.76
CA ARG A 201 -30.83 -7.35 20.33
C ARG A 201 -31.27 -5.89 20.29
N ASP A 202 -31.06 -5.11 21.36
CA ASP A 202 -31.43 -3.68 21.37
C ASP A 202 -30.72 -2.89 20.26
N LEU A 203 -29.47 -3.24 19.92
CA LEU A 203 -28.78 -2.62 18.81
C LEU A 203 -29.39 -3.04 17.46
N LEU A 204 -29.63 -4.33 17.26
CA LEU A 204 -30.22 -4.87 16.03
C LEU A 204 -31.63 -4.30 15.79
N ASP A 205 -32.45 -4.18 16.84
CA ASP A 205 -33.80 -3.58 16.82
C ASP A 205 -33.83 -2.10 16.38
N ARG A 206 -32.67 -1.41 16.37
CA ARG A 206 -32.54 -0.02 15.88
C ARG A 206 -32.18 0.05 14.41
N LEU A 207 -31.74 -1.04 13.80
CA LEU A 207 -31.34 -1.13 12.40
C LEU A 207 -32.57 -1.40 11.53
N THR A 208 -33.49 -0.42 11.49
CA THR A 208 -34.77 -0.53 10.77
C THR A 208 -34.82 0.37 9.54
N PRO A 209 -35.69 0.07 8.55
CA PRO A 209 -35.89 0.93 7.37
C PRO A 209 -36.27 2.37 7.73
N GLU A 210 -37.14 2.57 8.73
CA GLU A 210 -37.55 3.90 9.20
C GLU A 210 -36.37 4.73 9.76
N ASN A 211 -35.34 4.08 10.29
CA ASN A 211 -34.17 4.73 10.89
C ASN A 211 -32.97 4.84 9.92
N MET A 212 -33.16 4.47 8.64
CA MET A 212 -32.09 4.42 7.64
C MET A 212 -31.84 5.77 6.96
N ARG A 213 -30.59 5.99 6.54
CA ARG A 213 -30.21 6.99 5.54
C ARG A 213 -29.51 6.31 4.37
N LEU A 214 -30.08 6.40 3.17
CA LEU A 214 -29.51 5.83 1.96
C LEU A 214 -28.78 6.93 1.16
N ALA A 215 -27.56 6.62 0.70
CA ALA A 215 -26.80 7.46 -0.22
C ALA A 215 -26.27 6.58 -1.36
N VAL A 216 -26.66 6.91 -2.60
CA VAL A 216 -26.19 6.23 -3.81
C VAL A 216 -25.31 7.19 -4.59
N VAL A 217 -24.08 6.79 -4.89
CA VAL A 217 -23.07 7.65 -5.52
C VAL A 217 -22.73 7.09 -6.89
N GLY A 218 -22.92 7.89 -7.93
CA GLY A 218 -22.62 7.49 -9.31
C GLY A 218 -22.71 8.66 -10.28
N LYS A 219 -21.88 8.63 -11.33
CA LYS A 219 -21.83 9.69 -12.35
C LYS A 219 -23.16 9.88 -13.10
N GLN A 220 -23.95 8.83 -13.22
CA GLN A 220 -25.27 8.88 -13.85
C GLN A 220 -26.28 9.80 -13.13
N PHE A 221 -26.03 10.15 -11.86
CA PHE A 221 -26.89 11.06 -11.11
C PHE A 221 -26.53 12.53 -11.29
N GLU A 222 -25.41 12.88 -11.94
CA GLU A 222 -24.98 14.26 -12.15
C GLU A 222 -26.08 15.16 -12.77
N PRO A 223 -26.85 14.70 -13.79
CA PRO A 223 -27.97 15.49 -14.34
C PRO A 223 -29.15 15.70 -13.38
N LYS A 224 -29.26 14.89 -12.32
CA LYS A 224 -30.34 14.95 -11.31
C LYS A 224 -29.95 15.78 -10.08
N CYS A 225 -28.67 16.14 -9.94
CA CYS A 225 -28.17 16.88 -8.78
C CYS A 225 -28.60 18.36 -8.84
N ASP A 226 -29.46 18.78 -7.92
CA ASP A 226 -29.99 20.14 -7.82
C ASP A 226 -29.30 20.99 -6.75
N GLN A 227 -28.45 20.39 -5.92
CA GLN A 227 -27.76 21.03 -4.81
C GLN A 227 -26.24 20.92 -4.96
N THR A 228 -25.55 21.84 -4.28
CA THR A 228 -24.09 21.90 -4.24
C THR A 228 -23.64 22.11 -2.81
N GLU A 229 -22.78 21.23 -2.30
CA GLU A 229 -22.18 21.37 -0.99
C GLU A 229 -21.19 22.56 -0.99
N PRO A 230 -21.26 23.49 -0.03
CA PRO A 230 -20.57 24.78 -0.10
C PRO A 230 -19.04 24.73 -0.05
N TRP A 231 -18.43 23.73 0.58
CA TRP A 231 -16.98 23.71 0.81
C TRP A 231 -16.21 22.98 -0.30
N TYR A 232 -16.73 21.85 -0.77
CA TYR A 232 -16.11 20.99 -1.76
C TYR A 232 -16.78 21.09 -3.13
N GLY A 233 -17.93 21.75 -3.23
CA GLY A 233 -18.67 21.88 -4.48
C GLY A 233 -19.34 20.57 -4.93
N THR A 234 -19.44 19.57 -4.05
CA THR A 234 -20.03 18.26 -4.36
C THR A 234 -21.48 18.44 -4.81
N LYS A 235 -21.80 17.94 -6.01
CA LYS A 235 -23.15 17.96 -6.58
C LYS A 235 -23.96 16.80 -5.99
N TYR A 236 -25.15 17.09 -5.47
CA TYR A 236 -26.04 16.07 -4.90
C TYR A 236 -27.51 16.47 -5.06
N THR A 237 -28.41 15.53 -4.81
CA THR A 237 -29.83 15.76 -4.57
C THR A 237 -30.26 15.03 -3.29
N ARG A 238 -31.41 15.38 -2.73
CA ARG A 238 -31.98 14.72 -1.55
C ARG A 238 -33.47 14.50 -1.74
N GLU A 239 -33.87 13.25 -1.64
CA GLU A 239 -35.26 12.82 -1.75
C GLU A 239 -35.67 12.06 -0.49
N LYS A 240 -36.97 12.02 -0.20
CA LYS A 240 -37.53 11.15 0.84
C LYS A 240 -37.80 9.79 0.21
N LEU A 241 -37.42 8.71 0.87
CA LEU A 241 -37.81 7.35 0.46
C LEU A 241 -39.33 7.26 0.33
N SER A 242 -39.81 6.60 -0.71
CA SER A 242 -41.24 6.41 -0.93
C SER A 242 -41.82 5.44 0.10
N ASP A 243 -43.12 5.57 0.38
CA ASP A 243 -43.81 4.64 1.28
C ASP A 243 -43.79 3.20 0.74
N GLU A 244 -43.70 3.03 -0.58
CA GLU A 244 -43.55 1.72 -1.23
C GLU A 244 -42.17 1.11 -0.95
N GLN A 245 -41.09 1.91 -1.04
CA GLN A 245 -39.74 1.46 -0.69
C GLN A 245 -39.65 1.06 0.79
N LEU A 246 -40.17 1.90 1.69
CA LEU A 246 -40.17 1.60 3.13
C LEU A 246 -40.92 0.29 3.43
N LYS A 247 -42.14 0.13 2.88
CA LYS A 247 -42.91 -1.12 3.04
C LYS A 247 -42.19 -2.33 2.45
N LYS A 248 -41.50 -2.19 1.32
CA LYS A 248 -40.69 -3.27 0.72
C LYS A 248 -39.59 -3.72 1.70
N PHE A 249 -38.89 -2.77 2.31
CA PHE A 249 -37.80 -3.06 3.24
C PHE A 249 -38.27 -3.55 4.61
N GLU A 250 -39.45 -3.13 5.06
CA GLU A 250 -40.06 -3.57 6.32
C GLU A 250 -40.60 -5.01 6.24
N ASN A 251 -41.17 -5.40 5.09
CA ASN A 251 -41.84 -6.68 4.90
C ASN A 251 -40.96 -7.72 4.18
N VAL A 252 -39.66 -7.72 4.49
CA VAL A 252 -38.72 -8.69 3.95
C VAL A 252 -39.03 -10.12 4.42
N THR A 253 -38.85 -11.08 3.52
CA THR A 253 -39.00 -12.51 3.83
C THR A 253 -37.64 -13.17 4.07
N SER A 254 -37.61 -14.30 4.78
CA SER A 254 -36.37 -15.03 5.00
C SER A 254 -35.82 -15.55 3.66
N ASN A 255 -34.51 -15.38 3.46
CA ASN A 255 -33.83 -15.79 2.23
C ASN A 255 -32.92 -16.99 2.53
N SER A 256 -33.19 -18.13 1.87
CA SER A 256 -32.47 -19.39 2.10
C SER A 256 -31.01 -19.37 1.66
N ALA A 257 -30.57 -18.35 0.91
CA ALA A 257 -29.17 -18.15 0.57
C ALA A 257 -28.33 -17.68 1.77
N PHE A 258 -28.96 -17.09 2.80
CA PHE A 258 -28.27 -16.60 3.98
C PHE A 258 -28.23 -17.63 5.09
N HIS A 259 -27.07 -17.78 5.72
CA HIS A 259 -26.90 -18.52 6.95
C HIS A 259 -25.79 -17.91 7.79
N LEU A 260 -25.77 -18.22 9.09
CA LEU A 260 -24.68 -17.81 9.97
C LEU A 260 -23.35 -18.48 9.54
N PRO A 261 -22.20 -17.86 9.85
CA PRO A 261 -20.90 -18.46 9.56
C PRO A 261 -20.76 -19.82 10.26
N GLN A 262 -19.87 -20.66 9.72
CA GLN A 262 -19.47 -21.91 10.38
C GLN A 262 -18.28 -21.64 11.31
N PRO A 263 -18.00 -22.52 12.29
CA PRO A 263 -16.83 -22.39 13.15
C PRO A 263 -15.53 -22.29 12.35
N ASN A 264 -14.66 -21.36 12.73
CA ASN A 264 -13.47 -21.03 11.97
C ASN A 264 -12.34 -22.07 12.19
N GLU A 265 -12.05 -22.86 11.15
CA GLU A 265 -11.02 -23.92 11.19
C GLU A 265 -9.56 -23.42 11.20
N PHE A 266 -9.35 -22.12 10.93
CA PHE A 266 -8.02 -21.50 10.88
C PHE A 266 -7.53 -20.95 12.21
N ILE A 267 -8.38 -20.93 13.25
CA ILE A 267 -7.98 -20.48 14.58
C ILE A 267 -6.81 -21.33 15.07
N ALA A 268 -5.71 -20.66 15.43
CA ALA A 268 -4.51 -21.31 15.89
C ALA A 268 -4.70 -21.81 17.33
N THR A 269 -4.42 -23.10 17.55
CA THR A 269 -4.43 -23.71 18.90
C THR A 269 -3.04 -24.06 19.43
N ASP A 270 -2.04 -24.12 18.54
CA ASP A 270 -0.64 -24.33 18.91
C ASP A 270 0.17 -23.04 18.75
N PHE A 271 0.71 -22.55 19.85
CA PHE A 271 1.55 -21.36 19.94
C PHE A 271 2.96 -21.69 20.46
N THR A 272 3.38 -22.95 20.34
CA THR A 272 4.69 -23.40 20.79
C THR A 272 5.79 -22.65 20.06
N LEU A 273 6.69 -22.03 20.83
CA LEU A 273 7.90 -21.43 20.30
C LEU A 273 8.97 -22.51 20.15
N LEU A 274 9.43 -22.73 18.93
CA LEU A 274 10.47 -23.70 18.66
C LEU A 274 11.80 -23.22 19.26
N ALA A 275 12.55 -24.14 19.87
CA ALA A 275 13.91 -23.84 20.29
C ALA A 275 14.77 -23.49 19.06
N PRO A 276 15.68 -22.51 19.16
CA PRO A 276 16.64 -22.24 18.10
C PRO A 276 17.47 -23.49 17.77
N ASP A 277 17.62 -23.78 16.48
CA ASP A 277 18.53 -24.81 16.01
C ASP A 277 19.98 -24.47 16.45
N ALA A 278 20.79 -25.49 16.75
CA ALA A 278 22.13 -25.28 17.33
C ALA A 278 23.09 -24.51 16.40
N ASP A 279 22.85 -24.57 15.09
CA ASP A 279 23.62 -23.95 14.01
C ASP A 279 22.91 -22.72 13.40
N ILE A 280 22.01 -22.07 14.16
CA ILE A 280 21.28 -20.89 13.68
C ILE A 280 22.23 -19.76 13.23
N ALA A 281 22.13 -19.38 11.96
CA ALA A 281 22.90 -18.29 11.40
C ALA A 281 22.35 -16.91 11.84
N PRO A 282 23.20 -15.87 11.95
CA PRO A 282 22.76 -14.50 12.26
C PRO A 282 21.94 -13.86 11.14
N HIS A 283 22.04 -14.39 9.92
CA HIS A 283 21.39 -13.89 8.71
C HIS A 283 20.74 -15.03 7.92
N PRO A 284 19.82 -14.73 6.99
CA PRO A 284 19.23 -15.75 6.14
C PRO A 284 20.29 -16.55 5.38
N THR A 285 20.12 -17.87 5.36
CA THR A 285 20.99 -18.80 4.61
C THR A 285 20.17 -19.59 3.60
N ILE A 286 20.77 -19.95 2.46
CA ILE A 286 20.13 -20.84 1.49
C ILE A 286 19.98 -22.22 2.13
N MET A 287 18.73 -22.60 2.36
CA MET A 287 18.38 -23.90 2.93
C MET A 287 18.10 -24.93 1.83
N TYR A 288 17.58 -24.46 0.70
CA TYR A 288 17.18 -25.31 -0.42
C TYR A 288 17.48 -24.61 -1.75
N ASN A 289 18.03 -25.36 -2.72
CA ASN A 289 18.36 -24.85 -4.05
C ASN A 289 18.16 -25.94 -5.10
N SER A 290 17.09 -25.83 -5.87
CA SER A 290 16.74 -26.68 -7.01
C SER A 290 16.76 -25.84 -8.30
N PRO A 291 16.62 -26.46 -9.49
CA PRO A 291 16.49 -25.70 -10.73
C PRO A 291 15.28 -24.76 -10.73
N LEU A 292 14.21 -25.10 -9.98
CA LEU A 292 12.95 -24.35 -9.95
C LEU A 292 12.91 -23.34 -8.80
N ILE A 293 13.50 -23.65 -7.64
CA ILE A 293 13.36 -22.85 -6.42
C ILE A 293 14.70 -22.66 -5.69
N ARG A 294 14.99 -21.43 -5.28
CA ARG A 294 15.97 -21.12 -4.23
C ARG A 294 15.26 -20.56 -3.00
N ALA A 295 15.43 -21.23 -1.86
CA ALA A 295 14.78 -20.85 -0.62
C ALA A 295 15.79 -20.53 0.49
N TRP A 296 15.56 -19.39 1.12
CA TRP A 296 16.29 -18.87 2.26
C TRP A 296 15.54 -19.15 3.55
N LEU A 297 16.27 -19.49 4.62
CA LEU A 297 15.75 -19.64 5.96
C LEU A 297 16.48 -18.71 6.92
N LYS A 298 15.71 -18.04 7.78
CA LYS A 298 16.18 -17.51 9.06
C LYS A 298 15.16 -17.94 10.12
N GLN A 299 15.55 -18.77 11.07
CA GLN A 299 14.71 -19.01 12.25
C GLN A 299 14.72 -17.75 13.13
N ASP A 300 13.57 -17.42 13.73
CA ASP A 300 13.46 -16.29 14.65
C ASP A 300 14.12 -16.58 16.00
N ASP A 301 15.11 -15.76 16.34
CA ASP A 301 15.79 -15.68 17.62
C ASP A 301 15.69 -14.28 18.26
N GLU A 302 15.00 -13.35 17.59
CA GLU A 302 14.90 -11.93 17.98
C GLU A 302 13.54 -11.59 18.61
N TYR A 303 12.43 -12.01 17.99
CA TYR A 303 11.07 -11.57 18.34
C TYR A 303 10.34 -12.55 19.25
N LYS A 304 10.60 -13.86 19.10
CA LYS A 304 10.07 -14.96 19.92
C LYS A 304 8.53 -14.96 19.96
N VAL A 305 7.93 -14.81 18.79
CA VAL A 305 6.47 -14.88 18.60
C VAL A 305 6.09 -16.14 17.81
N PRO A 306 4.88 -16.72 18.00
CA PRO A 306 4.45 -17.92 17.29
C PRO A 306 3.99 -17.59 15.88
N LYS A 307 4.78 -16.79 15.15
CA LYS A 307 4.45 -16.27 13.82
C LYS A 307 5.52 -16.64 12.82
N LEU A 308 5.11 -16.77 11.57
CA LEU A 308 5.98 -17.07 10.44
C LEU A 308 5.65 -16.13 9.28
N ASN A 309 6.68 -15.71 8.53
CA ASN A 309 6.53 -15.01 7.27
C ASN A 309 7.18 -15.85 6.16
N ALA A 310 6.39 -16.20 5.16
CA ALA A 310 6.82 -16.91 3.97
C ALA A 310 6.57 -16.04 2.73
N SER A 311 7.63 -15.62 2.06
CA SER A 311 7.58 -14.80 0.85
C SER A 311 8.11 -15.60 -0.34
N PHE A 312 7.43 -15.51 -1.48
CA PHE A 312 7.78 -16.21 -2.72
C PHE A 312 7.68 -15.24 -3.91
N GLU A 313 8.78 -15.04 -4.65
CA GLU A 313 8.80 -14.33 -5.94
C GLU A 313 8.84 -15.37 -7.06
N PHE A 314 7.74 -15.52 -7.80
CA PHE A 314 7.64 -16.36 -9.00
C PHE A 314 8.05 -15.54 -10.21
N ILE A 315 9.27 -15.73 -10.69
CA ILE A 315 9.83 -15.00 -11.82
C ILE A 315 9.43 -15.67 -13.13
N SER A 316 8.78 -14.93 -14.02
CA SER A 316 8.37 -15.38 -15.35
C SER A 316 8.48 -14.22 -16.37
N PRO A 317 9.19 -14.40 -17.50
CA PRO A 317 9.36 -13.33 -18.49
C PRO A 317 8.03 -12.89 -19.12
N TYR A 318 7.04 -13.78 -19.15
CA TYR A 318 5.70 -13.51 -19.68
C TYR A 318 4.96 -12.45 -18.86
N ALA A 319 5.23 -12.30 -17.57
CA ALA A 319 4.46 -11.44 -16.69
C ALA A 319 4.46 -9.94 -17.07
N TYR A 320 5.47 -9.50 -17.81
CA TYR A 320 5.67 -8.09 -18.15
C TYR A 320 6.13 -7.88 -19.59
N LEU A 321 6.06 -8.91 -20.45
CA LEU A 321 6.72 -8.98 -21.76
C LEU A 321 6.37 -7.79 -22.66
N ASP A 322 5.09 -7.47 -22.71
CA ASP A 322 4.47 -6.35 -23.44
C ASP A 322 3.26 -5.83 -22.63
N PRO A 323 2.56 -4.77 -23.09
CA PRO A 323 1.36 -4.26 -22.41
C PRO A 323 0.23 -5.29 -22.28
N GLU A 324 -0.01 -6.13 -23.29
CA GLU A 324 -1.09 -7.14 -23.29
C GLU A 324 -0.83 -8.19 -22.20
N CYS A 325 0.39 -8.75 -22.15
CA CYS A 325 0.82 -9.70 -21.12
C CYS A 325 0.81 -9.09 -19.71
N THR A 326 1.16 -7.80 -19.59
CA THR A 326 1.12 -7.08 -18.31
C THR A 326 -0.31 -6.96 -17.81
N ASN A 327 -1.25 -6.59 -18.69
CA ASN A 327 -2.67 -6.55 -18.38
C ASN A 327 -3.21 -7.93 -18.04
N MET A 328 -2.88 -8.97 -18.80
CA MET A 328 -3.32 -10.33 -18.51
C MET A 328 -2.78 -10.83 -17.17
N THR A 329 -1.55 -10.50 -16.81
CA THR A 329 -0.99 -10.83 -15.48
C THR A 329 -1.76 -10.12 -14.37
N HIS A 330 -2.06 -8.83 -14.54
CA HIS A 330 -2.84 -8.07 -13.57
C HIS A 330 -4.27 -8.65 -13.43
N LEU A 331 -4.95 -8.91 -14.55
CA LEU A 331 -6.30 -9.48 -14.55
C LEU A 331 -6.33 -10.87 -13.93
N PHE A 332 -5.37 -11.74 -14.27
CA PHE A 332 -5.27 -13.09 -13.69
C PHE A 332 -5.15 -13.03 -12.18
N ILE A 333 -4.26 -12.19 -11.65
CA ILE A 333 -4.07 -12.05 -10.20
C ILE A 333 -5.29 -11.41 -9.53
N SER A 334 -5.86 -10.35 -10.10
CA SER A 334 -7.04 -9.68 -9.56
C SER A 334 -8.24 -10.61 -9.50
N LEU A 335 -8.48 -11.42 -10.54
CA LEU A 335 -9.53 -12.44 -10.57
C LEU A 335 -9.25 -13.59 -9.60
N PHE A 336 -7.99 -14.00 -9.45
CA PHE A 336 -7.61 -15.02 -8.48
C PHE A 336 -7.88 -14.55 -7.04
N LYS A 337 -7.50 -13.30 -6.70
CA LYS A 337 -7.80 -12.69 -5.40
C LYS A 337 -9.30 -12.61 -5.14
N ASP A 338 -10.06 -12.19 -6.15
CA ASP A 338 -11.51 -12.14 -6.10
C ASP A 338 -12.11 -13.53 -5.80
N ALA A 339 -11.66 -14.57 -6.52
CA ALA A 339 -12.12 -15.95 -6.33
C ALA A 339 -11.72 -16.55 -4.97
N LEU A 340 -10.55 -16.17 -4.44
CA LEU A 340 -10.03 -16.72 -3.18
C LEU A 340 -10.56 -16.00 -1.93
N ASN A 341 -11.13 -14.80 -2.07
CA ASN A 341 -11.54 -13.96 -0.93
C ASN A 341 -12.52 -14.67 0.02
N GLU A 342 -13.59 -15.26 -0.51
CA GLU A 342 -14.61 -15.97 0.28
C GLU A 342 -14.03 -17.15 1.06
N TYR A 343 -13.04 -17.84 0.46
CA TYR A 343 -12.42 -19.01 1.06
C TYR A 343 -11.34 -18.70 2.09
N SER A 344 -10.72 -17.52 1.99
CA SER A 344 -9.59 -17.11 2.84
C SER A 344 -9.96 -16.10 3.92
N TYR A 345 -11.23 -15.66 3.97
CA TYR A 345 -11.70 -14.70 4.96
C TYR A 345 -11.56 -15.23 6.40
N ASP A 346 -11.92 -16.49 6.64
CA ASP A 346 -11.77 -17.14 7.94
C ASP A 346 -10.29 -17.16 8.39
N ALA A 347 -9.36 -17.38 7.45
CA ALA A 347 -7.94 -17.29 7.72
C ALA A 347 -7.53 -15.86 8.11
N LYS A 348 -8.04 -14.83 7.41
CA LYS A 348 -7.80 -13.42 7.74
C LYS A 348 -8.28 -13.08 9.15
N LEU A 349 -9.48 -13.54 9.54
CA LEU A 349 -10.00 -13.37 10.91
C LEU A 349 -9.12 -14.06 11.95
N ALA A 350 -8.59 -15.24 11.63
CA ALA A 350 -7.62 -15.96 12.45
C ALA A 350 -6.19 -15.39 12.42
N SER A 351 -6.02 -14.14 11.96
CA SER A 351 -4.72 -13.46 11.81
C SER A 351 -3.72 -14.21 10.92
N LEU A 352 -4.20 -14.91 9.90
CA LEU A 352 -3.42 -15.50 8.81
C LEU A 352 -3.66 -14.69 7.54
N GLY A 353 -2.69 -13.85 7.20
CA GLY A 353 -2.71 -13.06 5.99
C GLY A 353 -2.07 -13.78 4.82
N TRP A 354 -2.63 -13.60 3.64
CA TRP A 354 -1.96 -13.90 2.38
C TRP A 354 -2.11 -12.71 1.44
N ASP A 355 -1.20 -12.58 0.48
CA ASP A 355 -1.30 -11.56 -0.56
C ASP A 355 -0.56 -12.01 -1.81
N LEU A 356 -1.21 -11.91 -2.98
CA LEU A 356 -0.61 -12.19 -4.29
C LEU A 356 -0.66 -10.93 -5.15
N ASN A 357 0.49 -10.50 -5.66
CA ASN A 357 0.63 -9.27 -6.45
C ASN A 357 1.45 -9.52 -7.71
N ASN A 358 1.17 -8.78 -8.80
CA ASN A 358 2.04 -8.80 -9.96
C ASN A 358 3.27 -7.93 -9.70
N THR A 359 4.42 -8.36 -10.19
CA THR A 359 5.65 -7.57 -10.21
C THR A 359 6.09 -7.38 -11.66
N LYS A 360 7.06 -6.50 -11.88
CA LYS A 360 7.67 -6.34 -13.21
C LYS A 360 8.46 -7.59 -13.67
N TYR A 361 8.62 -8.59 -12.80
CA TYR A 361 9.34 -9.83 -13.06
C TYR A 361 8.45 -11.07 -13.05
N GLY A 362 7.18 -10.95 -12.62
CA GLY A 362 6.42 -12.14 -12.27
C GLY A 362 5.28 -11.87 -11.29
N MET A 363 5.16 -12.75 -10.30
CA MET A 363 4.17 -12.67 -9.23
C MET A 363 4.85 -12.81 -7.87
N MET A 364 4.30 -12.17 -6.85
CA MET A 364 4.80 -12.24 -5.49
C MET A 364 3.69 -12.73 -4.55
N LEU A 365 3.88 -13.88 -3.92
CA LEU A 365 3.02 -14.41 -2.86
C LEU A 365 3.66 -14.17 -1.49
N ASN A 366 2.90 -13.60 -0.57
CA ASN A 366 3.25 -13.54 0.85
C ASN A 366 2.22 -14.33 1.65
N ILE A 367 2.69 -15.07 2.65
CA ILE A 367 1.86 -15.65 3.70
C ILE A 367 2.48 -15.26 5.04
N SER A 368 1.64 -14.79 5.97
CA SER A 368 2.07 -14.27 7.26
C SER A 368 1.03 -14.53 8.35
N GLY A 369 1.42 -14.52 9.61
CA GLY A 369 0.51 -14.75 10.74
C GLY A 369 1.00 -15.84 11.69
N TYR A 370 0.09 -16.51 12.39
CA TYR A 370 0.44 -17.61 13.30
C TYR A 370 0.97 -18.85 12.59
N SER A 371 2.05 -19.46 13.07
CA SER A 371 2.78 -20.52 12.34
C SER A 371 1.99 -21.82 12.17
N HIS A 372 1.11 -22.18 13.13
CA HIS A 372 0.42 -23.47 13.16
C HIS A 372 -0.38 -23.81 11.88
N LYS A 373 -1.18 -22.87 11.37
CA LYS A 373 -2.10 -23.12 10.24
C LYS A 373 -1.63 -22.55 8.90
N GLN A 374 -0.40 -22.02 8.83
CA GLN A 374 0.11 -21.40 7.59
C GLN A 374 0.31 -22.38 6.44
N SER A 375 0.82 -23.59 6.70
CA SER A 375 1.01 -24.60 5.65
C SER A 375 -0.34 -25.05 5.06
N VAL A 376 -1.38 -25.10 5.90
CA VAL A 376 -2.77 -25.38 5.49
C VAL A 376 -3.26 -24.28 4.57
N LEU A 377 -3.12 -23.00 4.96
CA LEU A 377 -3.49 -21.86 4.11
C LEU A 377 -2.71 -21.87 2.78
N LEU A 378 -1.39 -22.09 2.80
CA LEU A 378 -0.59 -22.15 1.57
C LEU A 378 -1.06 -23.26 0.64
N SER A 379 -1.27 -24.48 1.16
CA SER A 379 -1.76 -25.61 0.36
C SER A 379 -3.08 -25.25 -0.32
N LYS A 380 -3.99 -24.65 0.44
CA LYS A 380 -5.31 -24.18 0.03
C LYS A 380 -5.26 -23.10 -1.05
N VAL A 381 -4.40 -22.11 -0.89
CA VAL A 381 -4.13 -21.06 -1.90
C VAL A 381 -3.61 -21.68 -3.19
N LEU A 382 -2.67 -22.63 -3.10
CA LEU A 382 -2.10 -23.30 -4.27
C LEU A 382 -3.13 -24.20 -4.98
N ASP A 383 -3.95 -24.96 -4.24
CA ASP A 383 -5.01 -25.78 -4.84
C ASP A 383 -6.01 -24.91 -5.58
N LYS A 384 -6.40 -23.77 -4.99
CA LYS A 384 -7.27 -22.80 -5.66
C LYS A 384 -6.61 -22.14 -6.85
N LEU A 385 -5.30 -21.89 -6.83
CA LEU A 385 -4.59 -21.35 -7.99
C LEU A 385 -4.65 -22.31 -9.18
N VAL A 386 -4.48 -23.61 -8.93
CA VAL A 386 -4.56 -24.66 -9.97
C VAL A 386 -5.98 -24.84 -10.51
N GLU A 387 -6.98 -24.78 -9.63
CA GLU A 387 -8.39 -24.84 -10.04
C GLU A 387 -8.77 -23.62 -10.88
N PHE A 388 -8.44 -22.43 -10.38
CA PHE A 388 -8.75 -21.15 -10.99
C PHE A 388 -8.10 -20.99 -12.37
N SER A 389 -6.84 -21.41 -12.53
CA SER A 389 -6.13 -21.32 -13.81
C SER A 389 -6.78 -22.13 -14.93
N LYS A 390 -7.69 -23.06 -14.62
CA LYS A 390 -8.42 -23.89 -15.59
C LYS A 390 -9.79 -23.32 -15.94
N ASN A 391 -10.41 -22.56 -15.03
CA ASN A 391 -11.77 -22.06 -15.22
C ASN A 391 -11.93 -20.66 -14.64
N ILE A 392 -11.83 -19.66 -15.52
CA ILE A 392 -12.11 -18.27 -15.18
C ILE A 392 -13.60 -18.00 -15.41
N ASP A 393 -14.28 -17.53 -14.37
CA ASP A 393 -15.70 -17.19 -14.42
C ASP A 393 -15.95 -16.03 -15.42
N PRO A 394 -16.84 -16.21 -16.43
CA PRO A 394 -17.08 -15.19 -17.45
C PRO A 394 -17.66 -13.88 -16.90
N LYS A 395 -18.53 -13.93 -15.88
CA LYS A 395 -19.15 -12.72 -15.32
C LYS A 395 -18.13 -11.93 -14.51
N ARG A 396 -17.34 -12.61 -13.68
CA ARG A 396 -16.27 -11.97 -12.89
C ARG A 396 -15.19 -11.39 -13.81
N TYR A 397 -14.85 -12.07 -14.89
CA TYR A 397 -13.92 -11.56 -15.90
C TYR A 397 -14.32 -10.17 -16.40
N GLU A 398 -15.56 -9.99 -16.86
CA GLU A 398 -16.03 -8.69 -17.38
C GLU A 398 -16.03 -7.60 -16.30
N ILE A 399 -16.45 -7.93 -15.08
CA ILE A 399 -16.50 -6.98 -13.95
C ILE A 399 -15.09 -6.51 -13.58
N ILE A 400 -14.14 -7.43 -13.42
CA ILE A 400 -12.77 -7.09 -13.03
C ILE A 400 -12.03 -6.38 -14.18
N LYS A 401 -12.30 -6.75 -15.44
CA LYS A 401 -11.74 -6.05 -16.61
C LYS A 401 -12.24 -4.60 -16.67
N GLU A 402 -13.53 -4.37 -16.48
CA GLU A 402 -14.12 -3.03 -16.45
C GLU A 402 -13.54 -2.20 -15.29
N GLN A 403 -13.42 -2.77 -14.10
CA GLN A 403 -12.82 -2.10 -12.95
C GLN A 403 -11.38 -1.72 -13.18
N TYR A 404 -10.59 -2.62 -13.77
CA TYR A 404 -9.21 -2.35 -14.11
C TYR A 404 -9.11 -1.22 -15.15
N ALA A 405 -9.94 -1.26 -16.20
CA ALA A 405 -10.03 -0.19 -17.18
C ALA A 405 -10.36 1.17 -16.54
N ARG A 406 -11.34 1.19 -15.62
CA ARG A 406 -11.71 2.37 -14.86
C ARG A 406 -10.58 2.85 -13.95
N GLY A 407 -9.86 1.92 -13.31
CA GLY A 407 -8.69 2.19 -12.49
C GLY A 407 -7.53 2.82 -13.27
N LEU A 408 -7.29 2.37 -14.51
CA LEU A 408 -6.33 2.99 -15.42
C LEU A 408 -6.74 4.41 -15.81
N LYS A 409 -8.02 4.63 -16.13
CA LYS A 409 -8.56 5.98 -16.45
C LYS A 409 -8.50 6.93 -15.26
N ASN A 410 -8.88 6.45 -14.08
CA ASN A 410 -8.90 7.23 -12.85
C ASN A 410 -7.52 7.74 -12.45
N PHE A 411 -6.43 7.18 -13.00
CA PHE A 411 -5.09 7.72 -12.81
C PHE A 411 -5.01 9.21 -13.21
N GLU A 412 -5.78 9.68 -14.20
CA GLU A 412 -5.81 11.10 -14.59
C GLU A 412 -6.20 12.03 -13.43
N ALA A 413 -7.07 11.56 -12.52
CA ALA A 413 -7.55 12.32 -11.37
C ALA A 413 -6.66 12.22 -10.12
N GLU A 414 -5.59 11.41 -10.16
CA GLU A 414 -4.60 11.35 -9.08
C GLU A 414 -3.88 12.70 -8.90
N GLN A 415 -3.25 12.89 -7.73
CA GLN A 415 -2.58 14.14 -7.40
C GLN A 415 -1.37 14.38 -8.33
N PRO A 416 -1.07 15.65 -8.67
CA PRO A 416 0.07 16.02 -9.49
C PRO A 416 1.40 15.38 -9.09
N TYR A 417 1.72 15.30 -7.79
CA TYR A 417 2.97 14.68 -7.36
C TYR A 417 3.05 13.17 -7.71
N GLN A 418 1.93 12.45 -7.73
CA GLN A 418 1.90 11.04 -8.11
C GLN A 418 2.19 10.87 -9.61
N HIS A 419 1.71 11.79 -10.45
CA HIS A 419 2.03 11.80 -11.88
C HIS A 419 3.50 12.09 -12.14
N ALA A 420 4.11 12.99 -11.36
CA ALA A 420 5.54 13.27 -11.46
C ALA A 420 6.39 12.02 -11.17
N ILE A 421 6.08 11.30 -10.08
CA ILE A 421 6.75 10.04 -9.68
C ILE A 421 6.55 8.93 -10.72
N TYR A 422 5.36 8.86 -11.30
CA TYR A 422 5.07 7.91 -12.37
C TYR A 422 5.90 8.23 -13.63
N ASN A 423 5.94 9.49 -14.06
CA ASN A 423 6.63 9.91 -15.27
C ASN A 423 8.16 9.84 -15.14
N ILE A 424 8.75 10.11 -13.96
CA ILE A 424 10.19 9.90 -13.74
C ILE A 424 10.56 8.42 -13.91
N SER A 425 9.70 7.51 -13.43
CA SER A 425 9.87 6.08 -13.57
C SER A 425 9.77 5.64 -15.04
N LEU A 426 8.79 6.20 -15.78
CA LEU A 426 8.69 5.97 -17.22
C LEU A 426 9.94 6.45 -17.96
N CYS A 427 10.58 7.56 -17.57
CA CYS A 427 11.79 8.03 -18.25
C CYS A 427 13.02 7.14 -17.96
N LEU A 428 13.14 6.64 -16.74
CA LEU A 428 14.38 6.02 -16.24
C LEU A 428 14.42 4.50 -16.31
N PHE A 429 13.28 3.80 -16.30
CA PHE A 429 13.28 2.34 -16.37
C PHE A 429 13.64 1.85 -17.77
N GLU A 430 14.48 0.82 -17.86
CA GLU A 430 14.81 0.14 -19.13
C GLU A 430 13.54 -0.27 -19.89
N ARG A 431 12.60 -0.91 -19.20
CA ARG A 431 11.27 -1.27 -19.72
C ARG A 431 10.19 -0.82 -18.76
N ALA A 432 9.22 -0.07 -19.28
CA ALA A 432 8.04 0.36 -18.56
C ALA A 432 6.89 0.61 -19.56
N TRP A 433 5.69 0.17 -19.20
CA TRP A 433 4.47 0.38 -19.99
C TRP A 433 3.67 1.53 -19.41
N SER A 434 3.27 2.48 -20.26
CA SER A 434 2.45 3.60 -19.85
C SER A 434 1.02 3.15 -19.55
N LYS A 435 0.28 3.89 -18.71
CA LYS A 435 -1.16 3.66 -18.50
C LYS A 435 -1.94 3.74 -19.81
N THR A 436 -1.48 4.55 -20.77
CA THR A 436 -2.04 4.60 -22.12
C THR A 436 -1.80 3.30 -22.88
N ASP A 437 -0.55 2.79 -22.90
CA ASP A 437 -0.21 1.51 -23.55
C ASP A 437 -1.03 0.35 -22.96
N LEU A 438 -1.19 0.34 -21.63
CA LEU A 438 -2.02 -0.64 -20.92
C LEU A 438 -3.50 -0.47 -21.29
N MET A 439 -4.02 0.75 -21.39
CA MET A 439 -5.42 0.98 -21.75
C MET A 439 -5.69 0.55 -23.21
N GLU A 440 -4.82 0.90 -24.15
CA GLU A 440 -4.96 0.57 -25.57
C GLU A 440 -4.88 -0.93 -25.86
N SER A 441 -4.08 -1.67 -25.08
CA SER A 441 -3.97 -3.13 -25.19
C SER A 441 -5.06 -3.91 -24.46
N LEU A 442 -5.94 -3.25 -23.71
CA LEU A 442 -6.94 -3.93 -22.87
C LEU A 442 -8.13 -4.48 -23.68
N ASP A 443 -8.55 -3.77 -24.74
CA ASP A 443 -9.74 -4.13 -25.51
C ASP A 443 -9.62 -5.51 -26.15
N GLY A 444 -8.44 -5.85 -26.68
CA GLY A 444 -8.16 -7.12 -27.36
C GLY A 444 -8.00 -8.35 -26.46
N ILE A 445 -8.03 -8.18 -25.13
CA ILE A 445 -7.93 -9.29 -24.18
C ILE A 445 -9.31 -9.92 -24.04
N THR A 446 -9.40 -11.23 -24.32
CA THR A 446 -10.59 -12.05 -24.09
C THR A 446 -10.34 -13.01 -22.93
N ARG A 447 -11.41 -13.58 -22.37
CA ARG A 447 -11.32 -14.59 -21.31
C ARG A 447 -10.53 -15.82 -21.77
N GLU A 448 -10.71 -16.23 -23.03
CA GLU A 448 -10.03 -17.37 -23.63
C GLU A 448 -8.52 -17.10 -23.71
N LYS A 449 -8.12 -15.93 -24.22
CA LYS A 449 -6.72 -15.49 -24.22
C LYS A 449 -6.13 -15.44 -22.82
N LEU A 450 -6.87 -14.92 -21.85
CA LEU A 450 -6.42 -14.87 -20.46
C LEU A 450 -6.19 -16.27 -19.87
N SER A 451 -7.06 -17.23 -20.19
CA SER A 451 -6.92 -18.63 -19.78
C SER A 451 -5.69 -19.29 -20.42
N GLU A 452 -5.47 -19.07 -21.71
CA GLU A 452 -4.26 -19.52 -22.41
C GLU A 452 -3.00 -18.91 -21.78
N PHE A 453 -2.99 -17.60 -21.56
CA PHE A 453 -1.91 -16.88 -20.91
C PHE A 453 -1.61 -17.37 -19.50
N ALA A 454 -2.63 -17.67 -18.69
CA ALA A 454 -2.44 -18.19 -17.34
C ALA A 454 -1.63 -19.51 -17.35
N ASN A 455 -1.89 -20.38 -18.34
CA ASN A 455 -1.12 -21.60 -18.53
C ASN A 455 0.33 -21.28 -18.93
N GLU A 456 0.57 -20.31 -19.81
CA GLU A 456 1.92 -19.90 -20.21
C GLU A 456 2.71 -19.32 -19.03
N LEU A 457 2.10 -18.37 -18.29
CA LEU A 457 2.67 -17.72 -17.12
C LEU A 457 3.13 -18.74 -16.07
N LEU A 458 2.30 -19.76 -15.82
CA LEU A 458 2.55 -20.81 -14.83
C LEU A 458 3.42 -21.97 -15.36
N SER A 459 3.63 -22.07 -16.66
CA SER A 459 4.36 -23.20 -17.27
C SER A 459 5.87 -23.17 -17.03
N LYS A 460 6.47 -21.97 -16.89
CA LYS A 460 7.92 -21.79 -16.76
C LYS A 460 8.24 -20.64 -15.82
N MET A 461 8.97 -20.94 -14.74
CA MET A 461 9.35 -19.93 -13.76
C MET A 461 10.64 -20.29 -13.03
N PHE A 462 11.17 -19.32 -12.30
CA PHE A 462 12.14 -19.52 -11.23
C PHE A 462 11.59 -18.87 -9.97
N ILE A 463 11.75 -19.51 -8.81
CA ILE A 463 11.17 -19.05 -7.56
C ILE A 463 12.27 -18.70 -6.58
N GLU A 464 12.23 -17.47 -6.08
CA GLU A 464 12.99 -17.06 -4.92
C GLU A 464 12.07 -17.11 -3.70
N ALA A 465 12.52 -17.68 -2.59
CA ALA A 465 11.68 -17.79 -1.38
C ALA A 465 12.44 -17.38 -0.12
N LEU A 466 11.76 -16.74 0.83
CA LEU A 466 12.26 -16.47 2.18
C LEU A 466 11.26 -16.99 3.21
N ILE A 467 11.73 -17.87 4.08
CA ILE A 467 11.03 -18.34 5.26
C ILE A 467 11.70 -17.72 6.49
N HIS A 468 10.98 -16.88 7.22
CA HIS A 468 11.51 -16.19 8.41
C HIS A 468 10.49 -16.14 9.54
N GLY A 469 10.82 -16.72 10.70
CA GLY A 469 9.92 -16.77 11.85
C GLY A 469 10.06 -18.05 12.69
N ASN A 470 8.98 -18.44 13.36
CA ASN A 470 8.84 -19.66 14.16
C ASN A 470 8.73 -20.91 13.27
N ALA A 471 9.83 -21.24 12.58
CA ALA A 471 9.99 -22.47 11.81
C ALA A 471 11.45 -22.92 11.85
N ASN A 472 11.68 -24.20 12.16
CA ASN A 472 12.99 -24.83 12.02
C ASN A 472 13.22 -25.26 10.55
N LYS A 473 14.40 -25.81 10.28
CA LYS A 473 14.78 -26.27 8.94
C LYS A 473 13.82 -27.29 8.34
N GLU A 474 13.30 -28.21 9.15
CA GLU A 474 12.40 -29.27 8.69
C GLU A 474 11.04 -28.70 8.24
N ILE A 475 10.42 -27.85 9.06
CA ILE A 475 9.15 -27.20 8.75
C ILE A 475 9.29 -26.32 7.50
N ALA A 476 10.34 -25.50 7.45
CA ALA A 476 10.60 -24.64 6.30
C ALA A 476 10.82 -25.45 5.01
N MET A 477 11.54 -26.56 5.09
CA MET A 477 11.74 -27.48 3.96
C MET A 477 10.42 -28.10 3.50
N GLY A 478 9.54 -28.49 4.44
CA GLY A 478 8.21 -29.00 4.13
C GLY A 478 7.35 -28.00 3.35
N ILE A 479 7.35 -26.73 3.76
CA ILE A 479 6.64 -25.65 3.06
C ILE A 479 7.14 -25.50 1.61
N VAL A 480 8.46 -25.42 1.43
CA VAL A 480 9.08 -25.20 0.12
C VAL A 480 8.87 -26.40 -0.81
N LYS A 481 9.06 -27.63 -0.31
CA LYS A 481 8.85 -28.85 -1.10
C LYS A 481 7.40 -29.03 -1.49
N MET A 482 6.45 -28.76 -0.60
CA MET A 482 5.02 -28.83 -0.92
C MET A 482 4.65 -27.89 -2.07
N LEU A 483 5.19 -26.66 -2.05
CA LEU A 483 5.00 -25.71 -3.14
C LEU A 483 5.64 -26.21 -4.45
N GLU A 484 6.90 -26.67 -4.40
CA GLU A 484 7.59 -27.20 -5.57
C GLU A 484 6.86 -28.39 -6.20
N GLU A 485 6.48 -29.37 -5.37
CA GLU A 485 5.77 -30.58 -5.78
C GLU A 485 4.43 -30.23 -6.43
N LYS A 486 3.60 -29.37 -5.81
CA LYS A 486 2.31 -28.97 -6.40
C LYS A 486 2.46 -28.31 -7.77
N LEU A 487 3.43 -27.41 -7.94
CA LEU A 487 3.69 -26.76 -9.22
C LEU A 487 4.15 -27.77 -10.28
N GLN A 488 5.04 -28.70 -9.92
CA GLN A 488 5.55 -29.71 -10.84
C GLN A 488 4.49 -30.77 -11.21
N THR A 489 3.69 -31.25 -10.26
CA THR A 489 2.74 -32.35 -10.51
C THR A 489 1.43 -31.84 -11.10
N GLN A 490 0.90 -30.70 -10.62
CA GLN A 490 -0.42 -30.22 -11.03
C GLN A 490 -0.36 -29.24 -12.19
N LEU A 491 0.65 -28.37 -12.25
CA LEU A 491 0.83 -27.36 -13.32
C LEU A 491 1.90 -27.74 -14.34
N LYS A 492 2.67 -28.81 -14.09
CA LYS A 492 3.79 -29.24 -14.94
C LYS A 492 4.81 -28.12 -15.16
N THR A 493 4.97 -27.25 -14.17
CA THR A 493 5.87 -26.09 -14.22
C THR A 493 7.31 -26.54 -14.40
N LYS A 494 8.01 -25.91 -15.35
CA LYS A 494 9.42 -26.16 -15.66
C LYS A 494 10.30 -25.01 -15.14
N PRO A 495 11.56 -25.28 -14.79
CA PRO A 495 12.49 -24.24 -14.39
C PRO A 495 12.85 -23.32 -15.56
N LEU A 496 13.05 -22.03 -15.26
CA LEU A 496 13.72 -21.12 -16.19
C LEU A 496 15.22 -21.42 -16.29
N LEU A 497 15.83 -21.06 -17.41
CA LEU A 497 17.28 -21.05 -17.52
C LEU A 497 17.87 -19.87 -16.73
N PRO A 498 19.06 -19.98 -16.14
CA PRO A 498 19.69 -18.88 -15.40
C PRO A 498 19.79 -17.58 -16.21
N SER A 499 20.02 -17.67 -17.52
CA SER A 499 20.08 -16.51 -18.44
C SER A 499 18.75 -15.81 -18.68
N GLN A 500 17.62 -16.40 -18.24
CA GLN A 500 16.29 -15.81 -18.34
C GLN A 500 15.87 -15.09 -17.05
N VAL A 501 16.65 -15.24 -15.96
CA VAL A 501 16.39 -14.59 -14.67
C VAL A 501 17.13 -13.24 -14.61
N LEU A 502 16.91 -12.40 -15.64
CA LEU A 502 17.55 -11.09 -15.76
C LEU A 502 16.72 -10.00 -15.08
N ARG A 503 17.40 -9.05 -14.44
CA ARG A 503 16.78 -7.86 -13.85
C ARG A 503 16.92 -6.65 -14.77
N PHE A 504 15.87 -5.83 -14.84
CA PHE A 504 15.90 -4.55 -15.52
C PHE A 504 16.91 -3.58 -14.92
N ARG A 505 17.46 -2.75 -15.78
CA ARG A 505 18.44 -1.70 -15.47
C ARG A 505 17.76 -0.34 -15.44
N GLU A 506 18.55 0.67 -15.07
CA GLU A 506 18.14 2.07 -15.14
C GLU A 506 18.97 2.80 -16.21
N ILE A 507 18.32 3.76 -16.88
CA ILE A 507 18.92 4.65 -17.86
C ILE A 507 20.03 5.48 -17.21
N LYS A 508 21.19 5.54 -17.87
CA LYS A 508 22.32 6.39 -17.47
C LYS A 508 22.19 7.75 -18.11
N LEU A 509 21.93 8.77 -17.30
CA LEU A 509 21.86 10.14 -17.76
C LEU A 509 23.27 10.65 -18.17
N PRO A 510 23.39 11.54 -19.17
CA PRO A 510 24.67 12.12 -19.56
C PRO A 510 25.24 13.10 -18.52
N ASN A 511 26.56 13.23 -18.44
CA ASN A 511 27.20 14.25 -17.63
C ASN A 511 26.71 15.65 -18.02
N LYS A 512 26.49 16.52 -17.03
CA LYS A 512 25.96 17.88 -17.18
C LYS A 512 24.59 17.92 -17.86
N SER A 513 23.80 16.86 -17.75
CA SER A 513 22.44 16.86 -18.30
C SER A 513 21.55 17.85 -17.54
N ASN A 514 20.72 18.57 -18.28
CA ASN A 514 19.62 19.38 -17.75
C ASN A 514 18.36 19.05 -18.57
N LEU A 515 17.80 17.87 -18.31
CA LEU A 515 16.70 17.30 -19.10
C LEU A 515 15.36 17.59 -18.43
N VAL A 516 14.34 17.88 -19.23
CA VAL A 516 12.96 18.10 -18.75
C VAL A 516 12.00 17.22 -19.54
N PHE A 517 11.07 16.55 -18.87
CA PHE A 517 9.90 15.96 -19.48
C PHE A 517 8.64 16.69 -19.00
N GLU A 518 7.90 17.29 -19.94
CA GLU A 518 6.64 17.98 -19.65
C GLU A 518 5.47 16.99 -19.79
N SER A 519 4.61 16.96 -18.78
CA SER A 519 3.35 16.22 -18.77
C SER A 519 2.23 17.10 -18.20
N TYR A 520 0.98 16.66 -18.28
CA TYR A 520 -0.17 17.53 -17.99
C TYR A 520 -1.19 16.87 -17.08
N ASN A 521 -1.83 17.68 -16.24
CA ASN A 521 -2.99 17.26 -15.44
C ASN A 521 -4.15 18.21 -15.69
N SER A 522 -5.31 17.68 -16.07
CA SER A 522 -6.51 18.47 -16.40
C SER A 522 -7.49 18.62 -15.24
N VAL A 523 -7.25 17.94 -14.13
CA VAL A 523 -8.18 17.84 -12.98
C VAL A 523 -7.79 18.81 -11.88
N HIS A 524 -6.52 18.82 -11.48
CA HIS A 524 -6.02 19.64 -10.38
C HIS A 524 -5.49 20.97 -10.88
N LYS A 525 -5.79 22.04 -10.15
CA LYS A 525 -5.29 23.41 -10.47
C LYS A 525 -3.81 23.62 -10.13
N SER A 526 -3.23 22.79 -9.28
CA SER A 526 -1.81 22.87 -8.92
C SER A 526 -0.95 22.14 -9.94
N SER A 527 0.19 22.71 -10.29
CA SER A 527 1.26 22.04 -11.04
C SER A 527 2.18 21.29 -10.07
N CYS A 528 3.05 20.43 -10.59
CA CYS A 528 4.06 19.76 -9.79
C CYS A 528 5.40 19.68 -10.52
N ILE A 529 6.48 19.69 -9.76
CA ILE A 529 7.81 19.34 -10.25
C ILE A 529 8.40 18.21 -9.41
N GLU A 530 9.01 17.24 -10.07
CA GLU A 530 9.98 16.32 -9.45
C GLU A 530 11.32 16.50 -10.15
N ILE A 531 12.37 16.81 -9.39
CA ILE A 531 13.74 16.86 -9.91
C ILE A 531 14.51 15.67 -9.33
N TYR A 532 15.14 14.90 -10.21
CA TYR A 532 16.03 13.81 -9.85
C TYR A 532 17.48 14.13 -10.27
N TYR A 533 18.38 14.04 -9.31
CA TYR A 533 19.83 14.15 -9.49
C TYR A 533 20.43 12.75 -9.34
N GLN A 534 20.72 12.08 -10.46
CA GLN A 534 21.23 10.71 -10.46
C GLN A 534 22.68 10.67 -9.99
N CYS A 535 22.95 9.90 -8.92
CA CYS A 535 24.26 9.84 -8.26
C CYS A 535 25.05 8.56 -8.60
N GLY A 536 24.46 7.60 -9.30
CA GLY A 536 25.15 6.41 -9.79
C GLY A 536 24.73 5.11 -9.09
N LEU A 537 25.59 4.09 -9.16
CA LEU A 537 25.30 2.76 -8.63
C LEU A 537 25.39 2.71 -7.11
N GLN A 538 24.54 1.89 -6.50
CA GLN A 538 24.58 1.62 -5.07
C GLN A 538 25.87 0.88 -4.69
N ASN A 539 26.56 1.43 -3.70
CA ASN A 539 27.68 0.82 -2.99
C ASN A 539 27.83 1.51 -1.63
N THR A 540 28.58 0.91 -0.70
CA THR A 540 28.70 1.41 0.68
C THR A 540 29.07 2.89 0.75
N LYS A 541 30.07 3.34 -0.03
CA LYS A 541 30.53 4.72 -0.01
C LYS A 541 29.44 5.67 -0.51
N ASP A 542 28.93 5.43 -1.71
CA ASP A 542 28.02 6.37 -2.37
C ASP A 542 26.64 6.37 -1.69
N ASN A 543 26.19 5.23 -1.17
CA ASN A 543 24.96 5.13 -0.36
C ASN A 543 25.06 6.06 0.86
N VAL A 544 26.17 5.98 1.59
CA VAL A 544 26.36 6.74 2.83
C VAL A 544 26.54 8.23 2.56
N LEU A 545 27.28 8.61 1.51
CA LEU A 545 27.45 10.02 1.14
C LEU A 545 26.12 10.65 0.72
N LEU A 546 25.34 9.97 -0.12
CA LEU A 546 24.03 10.44 -0.54
C LEU A 546 23.04 10.51 0.64
N GLU A 547 23.05 9.52 1.52
CA GLU A 547 22.18 9.51 2.71
C GLU A 547 22.52 10.57 3.73
N LEU A 548 23.81 10.80 3.98
CA LEU A 548 24.21 11.89 4.85
C LEU A 548 23.84 13.24 4.21
N PHE A 549 24.10 13.44 2.92
CA PHE A 549 23.69 14.67 2.23
C PHE A 549 22.16 14.88 2.29
N ALA A 550 21.37 13.84 2.04
CA ALA A 550 19.91 13.88 2.18
C ALA A 550 19.47 14.24 3.61
N GLN A 551 20.12 13.66 4.63
CA GLN A 551 19.87 13.99 6.05
C GLN A 551 20.19 15.45 6.38
N LEU A 552 21.21 16.05 5.75
CA LEU A 552 21.54 17.47 5.94
C LEU A 552 20.50 18.39 5.32
N ILE A 553 19.99 18.06 4.12
CA ILE A 553 19.09 18.96 3.39
C ILE A 553 17.62 18.78 3.78
N HIS A 554 17.24 17.67 4.43
CA HIS A 554 15.84 17.30 4.61
C HIS A 554 15.01 18.38 5.31
N GLU A 555 15.47 18.85 6.48
CA GLU A 555 14.79 19.91 7.23
C GLU A 555 14.93 21.28 6.55
N PRO A 556 16.13 21.73 6.10
CA PRO A 556 16.26 23.00 5.40
C PRO A 556 15.43 23.09 4.11
N CYS A 557 15.30 22.00 3.36
CA CYS A 557 14.49 21.95 2.14
C CYS A 557 13.02 22.20 2.46
N PHE A 558 12.50 21.57 3.52
CA PHE A 558 11.14 21.79 3.98
C PHE A 558 10.96 23.21 4.51
N ASP A 559 11.85 23.69 5.38
CA ASP A 559 11.75 25.03 5.95
C ASP A 559 11.80 26.14 4.87
N VAL A 560 12.77 26.07 3.94
CA VAL A 560 12.93 27.08 2.90
C VAL A 560 11.78 27.02 1.90
N LEU A 561 11.53 25.86 1.27
CA LEU A 561 10.58 25.79 0.16
C LEU A 561 9.11 25.79 0.63
N ARG A 562 8.81 25.28 1.83
CA ARG A 562 7.44 25.24 2.38
C ARG A 562 7.17 26.33 3.41
N THR A 563 7.99 26.46 4.45
CA THR A 563 7.67 27.39 5.56
C THR A 563 7.91 28.85 5.16
N LYS A 564 9.08 29.14 4.57
CA LYS A 564 9.50 30.51 4.21
C LYS A 564 8.95 30.97 2.86
N GLU A 565 9.17 30.19 1.81
CA GLU A 565 8.76 30.56 0.44
C GLU A 565 7.31 30.18 0.11
N GLN A 566 6.70 29.31 0.94
CA GLN A 566 5.30 28.88 0.79
C GLN A 566 4.95 28.39 -0.62
N LEU A 567 5.86 27.64 -1.26
CA LEU A 567 5.67 27.15 -2.63
C LEU A 567 4.55 26.12 -2.73
N GLY A 568 4.22 25.43 -1.64
CA GLY A 568 3.10 24.51 -1.60
C GLY A 568 3.03 23.69 -0.32
N TYR A 569 1.91 23.00 -0.13
CA TYR A 569 1.75 22.08 1.00
C TYR A 569 2.62 20.83 0.86
N ILE A 570 2.77 20.31 -0.36
CA ILE A 570 3.60 19.13 -0.63
C ILE A 570 4.98 19.60 -1.07
N VAL A 571 5.94 19.51 -0.16
CA VAL A 571 7.37 19.71 -0.39
C VAL A 571 8.09 18.53 0.22
N MET A 572 8.82 17.78 -0.58
CA MET A 572 9.52 16.57 -0.18
C MET A 572 10.93 16.57 -0.75
N SER A 573 11.90 16.15 0.04
CA SER A 573 13.22 15.76 -0.45
C SER A 573 13.57 14.38 0.11
N GLY A 574 14.34 13.61 -0.66
CA GLY A 574 14.68 12.25 -0.27
C GLY A 574 15.54 11.57 -1.33
N ILE A 575 15.63 10.25 -1.24
CA ILE A 575 16.46 9.42 -2.09
C ILE A 575 15.57 8.50 -2.91
N ARG A 576 15.78 8.52 -4.22
CA ARG A 576 15.20 7.52 -5.12
C ARG A 576 16.22 6.39 -5.30
N LYS A 577 15.82 5.15 -5.04
CA LYS A 577 16.62 3.93 -5.29
C LYS A 577 15.85 2.99 -6.20
N SER A 578 16.38 2.71 -7.38
CA SER A 578 15.73 1.82 -8.35
C SER A 578 16.76 1.07 -9.19
N SER A 579 16.50 -0.22 -9.45
CA SER A 579 17.34 -1.08 -10.29
C SER A 579 18.85 -1.02 -9.93
N GLY A 580 19.16 -0.83 -8.64
CA GLY A 580 20.54 -0.71 -8.15
C GLY A 580 21.20 0.66 -8.35
N VAL A 581 20.50 1.63 -8.93
CA VAL A 581 20.92 3.02 -9.08
C VAL A 581 20.25 3.88 -8.01
N GLN A 582 20.85 5.00 -7.67
CA GLN A 582 20.32 5.95 -6.69
C GLN A 582 20.57 7.40 -7.08
N GLY A 583 19.82 8.30 -6.45
CA GLY A 583 20.02 9.74 -6.56
C GLY A 583 19.13 10.54 -5.63
N LEU A 584 19.42 11.82 -5.53
CA LEU A 584 18.62 12.77 -4.76
C LEU A 584 17.36 13.15 -5.54
N ARG A 585 16.22 13.26 -4.86
CA ARG A 585 15.00 13.83 -5.44
C ARG A 585 14.42 14.98 -4.61
N VAL A 586 13.78 15.92 -5.29
CA VAL A 586 12.97 16.98 -4.69
C VAL A 586 11.64 17.06 -5.42
N ILE A 587 10.52 17.02 -4.69
CA ILE A 587 9.15 17.07 -5.21
C ILE A 587 8.43 18.27 -4.59
N VAL A 588 7.84 19.12 -5.44
CA VAL A 588 7.05 20.27 -5.00
C VAL A 588 5.76 20.36 -5.82
N GLN A 589 4.61 20.25 -5.16
CA GLN A 589 3.30 20.54 -5.76
C GLN A 589 2.86 21.95 -5.38
N SER A 590 2.63 22.79 -6.38
CA SER A 590 2.56 24.25 -6.22
C SER A 590 1.40 24.88 -7.01
N ASP A 591 0.95 26.04 -6.57
CA ASP A 591 0.11 26.96 -7.34
C ASP A 591 0.92 27.82 -8.34
N LYS A 592 2.24 27.60 -8.42
CA LYS A 592 3.16 28.27 -9.35
C LYS A 592 3.54 27.37 -10.52
N HIS A 593 4.04 28.00 -11.59
CA HIS A 593 4.56 27.30 -12.76
C HIS A 593 5.81 26.48 -12.42
N PRO A 594 5.96 25.23 -12.90
CA PRO A 594 7.11 24.36 -12.60
C PRO A 594 8.49 25.00 -12.82
N LEU A 595 8.68 25.76 -13.90
CA LEU A 595 9.94 26.49 -14.16
C LEU A 595 10.35 27.45 -13.04
N PHE A 596 9.39 28.17 -12.46
CA PHE A 596 9.68 29.06 -11.32
C PHE A 596 10.10 28.24 -10.10
N VAL A 597 9.36 27.18 -9.81
CA VAL A 597 9.63 26.28 -8.68
C VAL A 597 10.99 25.59 -8.85
N GLU A 598 11.36 25.20 -10.06
CA GLU A 598 12.66 24.64 -10.40
C GLU A 598 13.80 25.59 -10.02
N GLU A 599 13.70 26.87 -10.40
CA GLU A 599 14.74 27.85 -10.06
C GLU A 599 14.81 28.10 -8.55
N ARG A 600 13.70 28.00 -7.82
CA ARG A 600 13.71 28.05 -6.34
C ARG A 600 14.42 26.84 -5.74
N ILE A 601 14.16 25.63 -6.26
CA ILE A 601 14.86 24.41 -5.83
C ILE A 601 16.37 24.52 -6.14
N GLU A 602 16.75 24.99 -7.32
CA GLU A 602 18.15 25.21 -7.69
C GLU A 602 18.82 26.28 -6.81
N THR A 603 18.11 27.37 -6.50
CA THR A 603 18.61 28.41 -5.58
C THR A 603 18.85 27.84 -4.18
N PHE A 604 17.91 27.05 -3.67
CA PHE A 604 18.06 26.34 -2.40
C PHE A 604 19.25 25.36 -2.42
N LEU A 605 19.38 24.53 -3.45
CA LEU A 605 20.50 23.59 -3.54
C LEU A 605 21.85 24.30 -3.64
N ASN A 606 21.91 25.47 -4.32
CA ASN A 606 23.14 26.25 -4.38
C ASN A 606 23.57 26.84 -3.02
N SER A 607 22.62 27.20 -2.15
CA SER A 607 22.93 27.70 -0.80
C SER A 607 23.46 26.59 0.13
N MET A 608 23.26 25.31 -0.22
CA MET A 608 23.78 24.19 0.58
C MET A 608 25.29 24.19 0.71
N LYS A 609 26.02 24.74 -0.27
CA LYS A 609 27.49 24.87 -0.17
C LYS A 609 27.88 25.68 1.06
N GLU A 610 27.29 26.86 1.21
CA GLU A 610 27.56 27.76 2.34
C GLU A 610 27.08 27.15 3.65
N LEU A 611 25.92 26.49 3.64
CA LEU A 611 25.39 25.79 4.81
C LEU A 611 26.38 24.72 5.30
N ILE A 612 26.88 23.87 4.41
CA ILE A 612 27.82 22.79 4.79
C ILE A 612 29.16 23.37 5.25
N VAL A 613 29.68 24.42 4.60
CA VAL A 613 30.94 25.07 5.00
C VAL A 613 30.83 25.73 6.37
N ASN A 614 29.72 26.41 6.65
CA ASN A 614 29.52 27.18 7.88
C ASN A 614 29.01 26.33 9.05
N MET A 615 28.54 25.11 8.79
CA MET A 615 28.10 24.16 9.82
C MET A 615 29.26 23.87 10.79
N SER A 616 28.98 23.81 12.09
CA SER A 616 30.00 23.41 13.07
C SER A 616 30.31 21.91 12.98
N ASP A 617 31.47 21.48 13.47
CA ASP A 617 31.79 20.04 13.50
C ASP A 617 30.87 19.29 14.47
N GLU A 618 30.47 19.93 15.57
CA GLU A 618 29.48 19.38 16.50
C GLU A 618 28.13 19.12 15.81
N GLU A 619 27.64 20.09 15.03
CA GLU A 619 26.38 19.92 14.29
C GLU A 619 26.48 18.81 13.25
N PHE A 620 27.58 18.74 12.52
CA PHE A 620 27.84 17.68 11.54
C PHE A 620 27.85 16.28 12.18
N GLU A 621 28.52 16.13 13.34
CA GLU A 621 28.51 14.87 14.08
C GLU A 621 27.12 14.51 14.61
N ARG A 622 26.31 15.49 15.06
CA ARG A 622 24.91 15.23 15.42
C ARG A 622 24.11 14.66 14.24
N HIS A 623 24.31 15.15 13.02
CA HIS A 623 23.67 14.56 11.83
C HIS A 623 24.14 13.11 11.58
N LYS A 624 25.44 12.84 11.71
CA LYS A 624 26.01 11.48 11.59
C LYS A 624 25.46 10.53 12.65
N GLU A 625 25.39 10.95 13.90
CA GLU A 625 24.83 10.18 15.01
C GLU A 625 23.34 9.90 14.81
N ALA A 626 22.59 10.91 14.36
CA ALA A 626 21.17 10.78 14.15
C ALA A 626 20.86 9.84 12.97
N LEU A 627 21.64 9.88 11.88
CA LEU A 627 21.55 8.93 10.77
C LEU A 627 21.99 7.52 11.19
N SER A 628 23.08 7.40 11.96
CA SER A 628 23.55 6.13 12.52
C SER A 628 22.47 5.45 13.36
N SER A 629 21.82 6.22 14.24
CA SER A 629 20.74 5.73 15.10
C SER A 629 19.53 5.27 14.28
N ALA A 630 19.15 6.01 13.24
CA ALA A 630 18.05 5.62 12.35
C ALA A 630 18.36 4.31 11.58
N ARG A 631 19.60 4.15 11.12
CA ARG A 631 20.05 2.96 10.38
C ARG A 631 20.14 1.71 11.24
N LEU A 632 20.69 1.85 12.44
CA LEU A 632 20.85 0.74 13.39
C LEU A 632 19.56 0.39 14.12
N GLU A 633 18.49 1.20 13.97
CA GLU A 633 17.23 0.90 14.59
C GLU A 633 16.70 -0.47 14.10
N LYS A 634 16.62 -1.41 15.04
CA LYS A 634 16.06 -2.73 14.81
C LYS A 634 14.56 -2.63 14.54
N PRO A 635 14.03 -3.33 13.52
CA PRO A 635 12.59 -3.42 13.30
C PRO A 635 11.88 -3.91 14.55
N LYS A 636 10.72 -3.34 14.88
CA LYS A 636 9.98 -3.71 16.11
C LYS A 636 9.15 -4.98 15.97
N LYS A 637 8.89 -5.40 14.73
CA LYS A 637 8.05 -6.55 14.37
C LYS A 637 8.80 -7.49 13.43
N LEU A 638 8.46 -8.78 13.47
CA LEU A 638 9.01 -9.83 12.62
C LEU A 638 8.85 -9.48 11.13
N ALA A 639 7.67 -9.00 10.72
CA ALA A 639 7.40 -8.58 9.35
C ALA A 639 8.33 -7.46 8.87
N GLY A 640 8.67 -6.50 9.74
CA GLY A 640 9.62 -5.44 9.41
C GLY A 640 11.03 -5.97 9.17
N ARG A 641 11.43 -7.01 9.89
CA ARG A 641 12.73 -7.69 9.70
C ARG A 641 12.74 -8.57 8.47
N SER A 642 11.68 -9.37 8.24
CA SER A 642 11.47 -10.15 7.02
C SER A 642 11.57 -9.26 5.78
N ASN A 643 10.92 -8.08 5.79
CA ASN A 643 10.95 -7.16 4.65
C ASN A 643 12.35 -6.62 4.36
N ARG A 644 13.19 -6.37 5.38
CA ARG A 644 14.60 -5.96 5.16
C ARG A 644 15.40 -7.07 4.48
N PHE A 645 15.29 -8.31 4.96
CA PHE A 645 15.94 -9.46 4.33
C PHE A 645 15.43 -9.69 2.90
N TRP A 646 14.11 -9.59 2.72
CA TRP A 646 13.48 -9.80 1.44
C TRP A 646 13.92 -8.77 0.39
N LEU A 647 14.15 -7.51 0.80
CA LEU A 647 14.68 -6.50 -0.09
C LEU A 647 16.10 -6.84 -0.57
N GLU A 648 16.98 -7.30 0.32
CA GLU A 648 18.33 -7.73 -0.07
C GLU A 648 18.31 -8.92 -1.05
N ILE A 649 17.37 -9.85 -0.86
CA ILE A 649 17.17 -11.02 -1.75
C ILE A 649 16.62 -10.59 -3.11
N THR A 650 15.54 -9.82 -3.15
CA THR A 650 14.86 -9.43 -4.39
C THR A 650 15.68 -8.45 -5.24
N THR A 651 16.45 -7.56 -4.59
CA THR A 651 17.41 -6.68 -5.28
C THR A 651 18.71 -7.38 -5.66
N GLN A 652 18.88 -8.64 -5.24
CA GLN A 652 20.06 -9.47 -5.49
C GLN A 652 21.37 -8.88 -4.96
N GLN A 653 21.30 -8.02 -3.94
CA GLN A 653 22.48 -7.47 -3.28
C GLN A 653 22.94 -8.34 -2.11
N TYR A 654 22.02 -9.04 -1.43
CA TYR A 654 22.29 -9.99 -0.35
C TYR A 654 23.17 -9.44 0.79
N ASN A 655 23.14 -8.13 1.03
CA ASN A 655 23.91 -7.50 2.10
C ASN A 655 23.07 -7.44 3.39
N PHE A 656 22.92 -8.59 4.06
CA PHE A 656 22.07 -8.69 5.24
C PHE A 656 22.57 -7.88 6.45
N ASP A 657 23.87 -7.54 6.48
CA ASP A 657 24.51 -6.71 7.51
C ASP A 657 24.74 -5.25 7.09
N ARG A 658 24.06 -4.82 6.02
CA ARG A 658 24.20 -3.49 5.40
C ARG A 658 24.23 -2.35 6.41
N ALA A 659 23.33 -2.39 7.40
CA ALA A 659 23.20 -1.33 8.39
C ALA A 659 24.50 -1.13 9.20
N ASN A 660 25.14 -2.21 9.65
CA ASN A 660 26.38 -2.12 10.42
C ASN A 660 27.54 -1.67 9.52
N ILE A 661 27.66 -2.24 8.32
CA ILE A 661 28.72 -1.90 7.35
C ILE A 661 28.66 -0.42 6.95
N GLU A 662 27.48 0.06 6.58
CA GLU A 662 27.31 1.45 6.12
C GLU A 662 27.41 2.45 7.28
N VAL A 663 27.01 2.09 8.51
CA VAL A 663 27.23 2.94 9.69
C VAL A 663 28.70 2.98 10.11
N ALA A 664 29.44 1.88 9.96
CA ALA A 664 30.89 1.88 10.18
C ALA A 664 31.58 2.85 9.20
N TYR A 665 31.18 2.84 7.93
CA TYR A 665 31.69 3.80 6.95
C TYR A 665 31.24 5.24 7.25
N LEU A 666 29.97 5.45 7.65
CA LEU A 666 29.43 6.76 8.02
C LEU A 666 30.27 7.47 9.08
N LYS A 667 30.76 6.74 10.08
CA LYS A 667 31.64 7.30 11.13
C LYS A 667 32.92 7.92 10.57
N THR A 668 33.42 7.41 9.45
CA THR A 668 34.65 7.90 8.79
C THR A 668 34.41 9.10 7.86
N VAL A 669 33.15 9.42 7.55
CA VAL A 669 32.81 10.51 6.63
C VAL A 669 33.12 11.86 7.26
N THR A 670 33.83 12.70 6.51
CA THR A 670 34.16 14.08 6.88
C THR A 670 33.31 15.09 6.10
N LYS A 671 33.32 16.34 6.55
CA LYS A 671 32.65 17.46 5.90
C LYS A 671 33.18 17.71 4.48
N GLU A 672 34.49 17.56 4.27
CA GLU A 672 35.15 17.69 2.97
C GLU A 672 34.65 16.64 1.98
N MET A 673 34.41 15.40 2.42
CA MET A 673 33.87 14.35 1.57
C MET A 673 32.46 14.68 1.09
N ILE A 674 31.62 15.28 1.94
CA ILE A 674 30.27 15.72 1.58
C ILE A 674 30.30 16.96 0.67
N LEU A 675 31.20 17.91 0.93
CA LEU A 675 31.43 19.05 0.04
C LEU A 675 31.89 18.60 -1.35
N HIS A 676 32.80 17.62 -1.40
CA HIS A 676 33.26 17.03 -2.65
C HIS A 676 32.11 16.35 -3.40
N PHE A 677 31.35 15.48 -2.71
CA PHE A 677 30.14 14.85 -3.26
C PHE A 677 29.16 15.88 -3.85
N TYR A 678 28.87 16.95 -3.10
CA TYR A 678 28.02 18.05 -3.56
C TYR A 678 28.60 18.72 -4.82
N SER A 679 29.88 19.07 -4.80
CA SER A 679 30.54 19.77 -5.92
C SER A 679 30.66 18.92 -7.18
N GLU A 680 30.74 17.59 -7.06
CA GLU A 680 30.88 16.69 -8.20
C GLU A 680 29.56 16.28 -8.84
N LEU A 681 28.49 16.14 -8.04
CA LEU A 681 27.25 15.51 -8.47
C LEU A 681 26.00 16.42 -8.39
N ILE A 682 25.95 17.38 -7.48
CA ILE A 682 24.72 18.12 -7.14
C ILE A 682 24.77 19.59 -7.57
N ALA A 683 25.89 20.28 -7.34
CA ALA A 683 26.05 21.71 -7.62
C ALA A 683 25.71 22.06 -9.08
N ARG A 684 25.28 23.31 -9.34
CA ARG A 684 24.77 23.72 -10.65
C ARG A 684 25.79 23.52 -11.79
N ASP A 685 27.06 23.74 -11.50
CA ASP A 685 28.22 23.62 -12.39
C ASP A 685 28.98 22.29 -12.26
N ALA A 686 28.43 21.35 -11.47
CA ALA A 686 29.09 20.09 -11.16
C ALA A 686 29.45 19.27 -12.44
N PRO A 687 30.68 18.73 -12.53
CA PRO A 687 31.16 18.04 -13.74
C PRO A 687 30.38 16.77 -14.07
N PHE A 688 29.84 16.09 -13.05
CA PHE A 688 29.07 14.85 -13.18
C PHE A 688 27.62 15.06 -12.74
N ARG A 689 27.06 16.26 -12.99
CA ARG A 689 25.65 16.52 -12.72
C ARG A 689 24.76 15.74 -13.68
N HIS A 690 23.83 14.95 -13.15
CA HIS A 690 22.89 14.17 -13.93
C HIS A 690 21.45 14.55 -13.56
N LYS A 691 20.93 15.63 -14.13
CA LYS A 691 19.60 16.14 -13.80
C LYS A 691 18.56 15.74 -14.83
N LEU A 692 17.44 15.22 -14.33
CA LEU A 692 16.16 15.05 -15.03
C LEU A 692 15.05 15.65 -14.17
N ALA A 693 14.25 16.54 -14.74
CA ALA A 693 13.06 17.10 -14.10
C ALA A 693 11.78 16.67 -14.84
N ILE A 694 10.74 16.37 -14.08
CA ILE A 694 9.38 16.20 -14.60
C ILE A 694 8.59 17.45 -14.28
N HIS A 695 8.08 18.13 -15.30
CA HIS A 695 7.18 19.27 -15.14
C HIS A 695 5.76 18.79 -15.41
N LEU A 696 4.97 18.61 -14.36
CA LEU A 696 3.54 18.36 -14.51
C LEU A 696 2.78 19.69 -14.48
N LEU A 697 2.27 20.09 -15.63
CA LEU A 697 1.57 21.34 -15.83
C LEU A 697 0.06 21.16 -15.63
N SER A 698 -0.54 21.98 -14.76
CA SER A 698 -1.99 22.03 -14.62
C SER A 698 -2.64 22.69 -15.85
N LYS A 699 -3.50 21.96 -16.55
CA LYS A 699 -4.41 22.46 -17.60
C LYS A 699 -5.83 22.77 -17.08
N ALA A 700 -6.10 22.52 -15.80
CA ALA A 700 -7.39 22.89 -15.21
C ALA A 700 -7.64 24.41 -15.33
N PRO A 701 -8.89 24.88 -15.52
CA PRO A 701 -9.19 26.31 -15.62
C PRO A 701 -8.69 27.13 -14.43
N GLY A 702 -7.88 28.17 -14.73
CA GLY A 702 -7.20 28.99 -13.71
C GLY A 702 -6.09 28.26 -12.96
N GLY A 703 -5.55 27.19 -13.54
CA GLY A 703 -4.50 26.38 -12.96
C GLY A 703 -3.08 26.93 -13.19
N ALA A 704 -2.15 26.44 -12.40
CA ALA A 704 -0.77 26.91 -12.32
C ALA A 704 0.13 26.55 -13.53
N GLY A 705 -0.41 25.84 -14.53
CA GLY A 705 0.34 25.43 -15.73
C GLY A 705 0.32 26.47 -16.85
N THR A 706 -0.55 27.48 -16.78
CA THR A 706 -0.53 28.59 -17.73
C THR A 706 0.48 29.64 -17.31
N LEU A 707 1.32 30.06 -18.26
CA LEU A 707 2.16 31.23 -18.11
C LEU A 707 1.27 32.48 -18.12
N THR A 708 1.14 33.17 -16.98
CA THR A 708 0.58 34.53 -16.95
C THR A 708 1.70 35.54 -17.18
N ASP A 709 1.42 36.64 -17.88
CA ASP A 709 2.22 37.78 -18.43
C ASP A 709 3.52 38.29 -17.73
N THR A 710 4.23 37.45 -17.00
CA THR A 710 5.57 37.70 -16.44
C THR A 710 6.61 37.00 -17.33
N GLU A 711 6.63 37.39 -18.60
CA GLU A 711 7.17 36.58 -19.71
C GLU A 711 8.68 36.65 -19.98
N ASN A 712 9.48 37.51 -19.33
CA ASN A 712 10.91 37.57 -19.67
C ASN A 712 11.78 36.54 -18.91
N GLN A 713 11.52 36.30 -17.61
CA GLN A 713 12.34 35.37 -16.82
C GLN A 713 12.08 33.90 -17.17
N ILE A 714 10.83 33.54 -17.49
CA ILE A 714 10.45 32.16 -17.80
C ILE A 714 10.95 31.76 -19.19
N VAL A 715 10.87 32.65 -20.19
CA VAL A 715 11.41 32.38 -21.54
C VAL A 715 12.93 32.16 -21.47
N GLU A 716 13.63 32.94 -20.65
CA GLU A 716 15.07 32.75 -20.41
C GLU A 716 15.36 31.41 -19.71
N LEU A 717 14.59 31.04 -18.68
CA LEU A 717 14.74 29.74 -18.00
C LEU A 717 14.45 28.56 -18.94
N ARG A 718 13.44 28.69 -19.81
CA ARG A 718 13.08 27.66 -20.80
C ARG A 718 14.18 27.44 -21.84
N SER A 719 14.92 28.48 -22.21
CA SER A 719 16.04 28.37 -23.15
C SER A 719 17.23 27.55 -22.61
N LYS A 720 17.28 27.32 -21.29
CA LYS A 720 18.37 26.62 -20.59
C LYS A 720 18.10 25.12 -20.37
N VAL A 721 16.92 24.61 -20.73
CA VAL A 721 16.53 23.20 -20.55
C VAL A 721 16.49 22.43 -21.86
N ARG A 722 16.79 21.13 -21.82
CA ARG A 722 16.63 20.22 -22.96
C ARG A 722 15.37 19.38 -22.78
N LEU A 723 14.37 19.60 -23.63
CA LEU A 723 13.11 18.88 -23.56
C LEU A 723 13.25 17.44 -24.09
N ILE A 724 12.64 16.49 -23.38
CA ILE A 724 12.37 15.14 -23.83
C ILE A 724 10.99 15.16 -24.50
N GLU A 725 10.97 15.17 -25.83
CA GLU A 725 9.71 15.14 -26.61
C GLU A 725 9.12 13.73 -26.71
N ASP A 726 9.98 12.71 -26.74
CA ASP A 726 9.61 11.30 -26.87
C ASP A 726 10.48 10.44 -25.95
N ILE A 727 9.85 9.72 -25.02
CA ILE A 727 10.52 8.90 -24.02
C ILE A 727 11.28 7.72 -24.69
N VAL A 728 10.72 7.12 -25.72
CA VAL A 728 11.32 5.95 -26.40
C VAL A 728 12.58 6.36 -27.16
N LYS A 729 12.51 7.47 -27.90
CA LYS A 729 13.67 8.08 -28.59
C LYS A 729 14.73 8.52 -27.59
N PHE A 730 14.33 9.12 -26.47
CA PHE A 730 15.26 9.50 -25.42
C PHE A 730 16.03 8.28 -24.88
N LYS A 731 15.29 7.22 -24.47
CA LYS A 731 15.89 6.01 -23.91
C LYS A 731 16.82 5.29 -24.88
N SER A 732 16.43 5.18 -26.16
CA SER A 732 17.24 4.48 -27.17
C SER A 732 18.58 5.16 -27.47
N GLN A 733 18.76 6.42 -27.05
CA GLN A 733 20.00 7.19 -27.19
C GLN A 733 20.86 7.19 -25.92
N GLN A 734 20.40 6.59 -24.81
CA GLN A 734 21.14 6.55 -23.56
C GLN A 734 21.82 5.20 -23.33
N GLY A 735 22.87 5.20 -22.51
CA GLY A 735 23.41 3.97 -21.95
C GLY A 735 22.53 3.41 -20.82
N LEU A 736 22.74 2.15 -20.46
CA LEU A 736 22.15 1.52 -19.27
C LEU A 736 23.23 1.29 -18.22
N PHE A 737 22.89 1.48 -16.95
CA PHE A 737 23.76 1.06 -15.85
C PHE A 737 23.91 -0.47 -15.81
N SER A 738 25.04 -0.95 -15.28
CA SER A 738 25.14 -2.34 -14.83
C SER A 738 24.26 -2.58 -13.61
N LEU A 739 24.07 -3.84 -13.22
CA LEU A 739 23.46 -4.16 -11.93
C LEU A 739 24.54 -4.20 -10.84
N PRO A 740 24.22 -3.86 -9.57
CA PRO A 740 25.15 -4.05 -8.46
C PRO A 740 25.55 -5.52 -8.32
N PRO A 741 26.82 -5.84 -8.02
CA PRO A 741 27.22 -7.20 -7.75
C PRO A 741 26.62 -7.70 -6.42
N PRO A 742 26.38 -9.02 -6.29
CA PRO A 742 25.95 -9.60 -5.01
C PRO A 742 27.08 -9.50 -3.98
N CYS A 743 26.73 -9.24 -2.71
CA CYS A 743 27.69 -9.08 -1.61
C CYS A 743 28.27 -10.42 -1.10
N ILE A 744 27.58 -11.52 -1.36
CA ILE A 744 27.99 -12.89 -1.03
C ILE A 744 27.94 -13.75 -2.28
N ASP A 745 28.71 -14.84 -2.30
CA ASP A 745 28.63 -15.80 -3.38
C ASP A 745 27.30 -16.54 -3.33
N ILE A 746 26.61 -16.57 -4.46
CA ILE A 746 25.29 -17.18 -4.59
C ILE A 746 25.40 -18.31 -5.60
N PRO A 747 25.21 -19.58 -5.18
CA PRO A 747 25.27 -20.68 -6.12
C PRO A 747 24.20 -20.47 -7.20
N PRO A 748 24.55 -20.66 -8.48
CA PRO A 748 23.54 -20.65 -9.53
C PRO A 748 22.51 -21.75 -9.25
N PRO A 749 21.25 -21.58 -9.72
CA PRO A 749 20.30 -22.68 -9.71
C PRO A 749 20.94 -23.88 -10.41
N PRO A 750 20.93 -25.08 -9.82
CA PRO A 750 21.49 -26.26 -10.46
C PRO A 750 20.82 -26.45 -11.81
N MET A 751 21.61 -26.75 -12.86
CA MET A 751 21.03 -27.04 -14.16
C MET A 751 20.16 -28.29 -14.06
N ALA A 752 18.93 -28.24 -14.57
CA ALA A 752 18.15 -29.44 -14.79
C ALA A 752 19.00 -30.37 -15.68
N LYS A 753 19.27 -31.60 -15.21
CA LYS A 753 20.10 -32.55 -15.97
C LYS A 753 19.55 -32.66 -17.38
N SER A 754 20.32 -32.15 -18.34
CA SER A 754 20.07 -32.38 -19.76
C SER A 754 20.01 -33.89 -19.99
N LYS A 755 18.94 -34.38 -20.62
CA LYS A 755 18.87 -35.74 -21.16
C LYS A 755 19.52 -35.86 -22.55
N LEU A 756 20.16 -34.79 -23.04
CA LEU A 756 21.03 -34.83 -24.22
C LEU A 756 22.41 -35.33 -23.85
#